data_AF-A0A501X9T3-F1
#
_entry.id   AF-A0A501X9T3-F1
#
_cell.length_a   1.000
_cell.length_b   1.000
_cell.length_c   1.000
_cell.angle_alpha   90.00
_cell.angle_beta   90.00
_cell.angle_gamma   90.00
#
_symmetry.space_group_name_H-M   'P 1'
#
loop_
_entity.id
_entity.type
_entity.pdbx_description
1 polymer ?
#
loop_
_entity_poly.entity_id
_entity_poly.type
_entity_poly.pdbx_seq_one_letter_code
_entity_poly.pdbx_strand_id
1 'polypeptide(L)'
;MPRWNRKQKALLVGVLSVVTAIHTMFPLVVKKPVEPNKPSDVLNKELIKLINETQELIANQKDYYMAEYKDLEELMNLVNEAKNYIKSPDKEAVKNIYDKLKAAKDKAANFVSEQNILENLAQYAEITNTEKVPTDMANKLADEIKKAFEMTSGKNGEEIDLNDVKEQEEKLRAQMKEVEDFNTKRRDLENKFNDLKNSSLHPNDKYQSELYQAKNNAENKFADKESSLADLEKAINDYQKAIDNAKKNDALLREENSKADDIKQKVNDNAYLPKELKDNYTEKVNNILTPGLDPQADNDKIQEVIDSLKEFEDYITKRNELEDQFRPKQNEVVGYENQKYKEELEQARQEALDKFNKPDTSIEDLKKALDDLNKAFDNSYKNSDLLRETKDLAEKASAKIENSKLSDRNKEKNKEVLEDLIKSAQADDVDNTKLKEIVDALNNFEPKEYYTEVQEEAMDTEKVADTILDAYDTSKFPDIDKAKKELDEVLNNPNATEEEIEKATEKVKEKVTEFVNDFNENVSNTTSNFYNGWEGLDLYNNQKANSGEENSSFIQSDLMGWDNQGIKDEIADIASKYFDNKSQQSTLHSDNAEDFNKAVDESYKIDITDWSDPKIPGVTQKEVEDKYLSVIYETTRVLRKHLLKSLNDGAKFISASRGVIPNNIWLQMMHKTFGYYALDGESPDQDNLSLQSINETPLEEYTEENGWVIPDSDKTLFSPNLDYVPTYDELFPVYVTAEQAYWTLYPYFQYAQLYNKILNPSNVNIESDPNEDGNYLQFVEKEDNASDKDVYSEDVELQNFLSPEAYEAYLKNKDNWFNSVTKNDKTNSTVAEQNGIKFEFSFDIFKYFSGIPWTSEQVDEIAEHNISSLNAKYFNEAVSIFNDTYQKEVENVRNQLEAKKLELEKDSENNAETLEKINNLLAAPKYSDLKQPLMDKYSYFKDQFIEPAKEILE
;
A
#
# COMPACT_ATOMS: atom_id res chain seq x y z
N MET A 1 -12.23 -117.69 55.70
CA MET A 1 -11.77 -118.24 54.40
C MET A 1 -12.99 -118.62 53.57
N PRO A 2 -12.95 -118.70 52.22
CA PRO A 2 -12.09 -117.98 51.26
C PRO A 2 -12.83 -117.43 49.99
N ARG A 3 -12.14 -116.58 49.23
CA ARG A 3 -12.06 -116.43 47.74
C ARG A 3 -13.24 -116.74 46.76
N TRP A 4 -13.40 -115.81 45.80
CA TRP A 4 -13.48 -115.97 44.32
C TRP A 4 -14.81 -116.32 43.57
N ASN A 5 -15.49 -115.27 43.07
CA ASN A 5 -15.44 -114.73 41.68
C ASN A 5 -15.53 -115.66 40.40
N ARG A 6 -16.40 -115.26 39.43
CA ARG A 6 -16.55 -115.72 38.00
C ARG A 6 -17.13 -117.15 37.81
N LYS A 7 -17.96 -117.51 36.81
CA LYS A 7 -18.58 -116.88 35.60
C LYS A 7 -19.70 -117.87 35.06
N GLN A 8 -20.49 -117.73 33.97
CA GLN A 8 -20.59 -116.82 32.79
C GLN A 8 -22.05 -116.72 32.20
N LYS A 9 -22.19 -116.56 30.87
CA LYS A 9 -23.37 -116.51 29.94
C LYS A 9 -24.09 -117.89 29.82
N ALA A 10 -25.23 -118.10 29.13
CA ALA A 10 -25.99 -117.38 28.07
C ALA A 10 -27.48 -117.88 28.03
N LEU A 11 -28.54 -117.10 27.68
CA LEU A 11 -29.08 -116.72 26.35
C LEU A 11 -30.27 -117.60 25.83
N LEU A 12 -31.32 -116.96 25.26
CA LEU A 12 -32.52 -117.52 24.56
C LEU A 12 -33.46 -118.41 25.44
N VAL A 13 -34.79 -118.19 25.58
CA VAL A 13 -35.94 -118.07 24.63
C VAL A 13 -36.51 -119.41 24.16
N GLY A 14 -37.85 -119.53 24.20
CA GLY A 14 -38.63 -120.72 23.83
C GLY A 14 -39.06 -121.55 25.06
N VAL A 15 -40.15 -122.33 25.04
CA VAL A 15 -41.09 -122.69 23.95
C VAL A 15 -42.52 -122.71 24.57
N LEU A 16 -43.50 -121.88 24.18
CA LEU A 16 -44.28 -121.82 22.92
C LEU A 16 -45.48 -122.82 22.89
N SER A 17 -46.65 -122.32 23.32
CA SER A 17 -48.01 -122.87 23.13
C SER A 17 -49.02 -121.75 23.44
N VAL A 18 -49.56 -120.96 22.51
CA VAL A 18 -49.75 -121.05 21.05
C VAL A 18 -50.86 -121.99 20.59
N VAL A 19 -52.08 -121.40 20.47
CA VAL A 19 -53.09 -121.58 19.39
C VAL A 19 -53.78 -122.98 19.34
N THR A 20 -55.11 -123.14 19.31
CA THR A 20 -56.11 -122.50 18.42
C THR A 20 -57.56 -122.58 18.97
N ALA A 21 -58.33 -121.47 18.94
CA ALA A 21 -59.80 -121.38 18.75
C ALA A 21 -60.26 -119.91 19.09
N ILE A 22 -60.46 -118.92 18.19
CA ILE A 22 -61.29 -118.80 16.96
C ILE A 22 -62.80 -118.74 17.32
N HIS A 23 -63.57 -117.66 17.04
CA HIS A 23 -63.30 -116.44 16.23
C HIS A 23 -64.18 -115.21 16.55
N THR A 24 -63.73 -114.00 16.11
CA THR A 24 -64.48 -112.72 15.91
C THR A 24 -65.12 -112.05 17.15
N MET A 25 -65.34 -110.71 17.27
CA MET A 25 -64.84 -109.45 16.66
C MET A 25 -64.94 -108.35 17.79
N PHE A 26 -64.14 -107.28 17.91
CA PHE A 26 -63.84 -106.08 17.08
C PHE A 26 -64.98 -105.04 16.92
N PRO A 27 -64.70 -103.71 16.89
CA PRO A 27 -63.38 -103.06 16.68
C PRO A 27 -62.97 -101.84 17.56
N LEU A 28 -61.64 -101.74 17.86
CA LEU A 28 -60.73 -100.54 17.81
C LEU A 28 -61.04 -99.25 18.65
N VAL A 29 -60.12 -98.33 19.01
CA VAL A 29 -58.67 -98.08 18.71
C VAL A 29 -57.87 -97.80 20.03
N VAL A 30 -56.54 -97.68 19.94
CA VAL A 30 -55.50 -97.59 21.02
C VAL A 30 -54.87 -96.16 21.07
N LYS A 31 -54.42 -95.58 22.22
CA LYS A 31 -53.02 -95.65 22.78
C LYS A 31 -52.82 -94.97 24.17
N LYS A 32 -51.61 -95.13 24.74
CA LYS A 32 -51.18 -94.87 26.15
C LYS A 32 -50.11 -93.74 26.26
N PRO A 33 -49.83 -93.16 27.45
CA PRO A 33 -48.84 -93.65 28.44
C PRO A 33 -49.41 -93.61 29.91
N VAL A 34 -48.74 -93.47 31.07
CA VAL A 34 -47.32 -93.37 31.55
C VAL A 34 -47.22 -93.96 32.99
N GLU A 35 -46.05 -93.93 33.67
CA GLU A 35 -45.87 -94.19 35.13
C GLU A 35 -44.81 -93.22 35.75
N PRO A 36 -44.72 -93.03 37.08
CA PRO A 36 -44.03 -91.89 37.71
C PRO A 36 -42.50 -91.99 37.73
N ASN A 37 -41.84 -90.82 37.70
CA ASN A 37 -40.39 -90.68 37.52
C ASN A 37 -39.64 -90.40 38.85
N LYS A 38 -38.33 -90.71 38.89
CA LYS A 38 -37.45 -90.26 39.99
C LYS A 38 -37.18 -88.73 39.90
N PRO A 39 -36.82 -88.07 41.01
CA PRO A 39 -36.24 -86.72 40.94
C PRO A 39 -34.93 -86.74 40.14
N SER A 40 -34.66 -85.64 39.45
CA SER A 40 -33.46 -85.42 38.64
C SER A 40 -32.39 -84.69 39.45
N ASP A 41 -31.12 -85.12 39.32
CA ASP A 41 -29.95 -84.41 39.85
C ASP A 41 -29.46 -83.27 38.93
N VAL A 42 -30.15 -83.02 37.81
CA VAL A 42 -29.82 -81.92 36.87
C VAL A 42 -30.19 -80.57 37.49
N LEU A 43 -29.21 -79.68 37.62
CA LEU A 43 -29.38 -78.33 38.17
C LEU A 43 -28.92 -77.27 37.14
N ASN A 44 -29.86 -76.46 36.67
CA ASN A 44 -29.64 -75.52 35.56
C ASN A 44 -29.00 -74.21 36.06
N LYS A 45 -27.69 -74.23 36.31
CA LYS A 45 -26.92 -73.15 36.95
C LYS A 45 -27.03 -71.79 36.26
N GLU A 46 -27.07 -71.74 34.93
CA GLU A 46 -27.17 -70.48 34.18
C GLU A 46 -28.53 -69.81 34.37
N LEU A 47 -29.61 -70.60 34.44
CA LEU A 47 -30.95 -70.10 34.77
C LEU A 47 -31.03 -69.63 36.23
N ILE A 48 -30.36 -70.30 37.18
CA ILE A 48 -30.23 -69.79 38.56
C ILE A 48 -29.52 -68.44 38.57
N LYS A 49 -28.40 -68.29 37.83
CA LYS A 49 -27.66 -67.03 37.75
C LYS A 49 -28.54 -65.90 37.18
N LEU A 50 -29.25 -66.16 36.08
CA LEU A 50 -30.16 -65.19 35.47
C LEU A 50 -31.34 -64.81 36.39
N ILE A 51 -31.94 -65.79 37.09
CA ILE A 51 -32.98 -65.53 38.10
C ILE A 51 -32.42 -64.62 39.21
N ASN A 52 -31.24 -64.93 39.75
CA ASN A 52 -30.61 -64.10 40.78
C ASN A 52 -30.33 -62.68 40.27
N GLU A 53 -29.70 -62.52 39.11
CA GLU A 53 -29.43 -61.20 38.51
C GLU A 53 -30.71 -60.39 38.25
N THR A 54 -31.81 -61.04 37.87
CA THR A 54 -33.10 -60.38 37.66
C THR A 54 -33.76 -60.00 38.99
N GLN A 55 -33.64 -60.85 40.01
CA GLN A 55 -34.11 -60.54 41.36
C GLN A 55 -33.25 -59.47 42.04
N GLU A 56 -31.95 -59.38 41.73
CA GLU A 56 -31.05 -58.30 42.16
C GLU A 56 -31.39 -56.99 41.46
N LEU A 57 -31.67 -56.99 40.15
CA LEU A 57 -32.20 -55.81 39.44
C LEU A 57 -33.50 -55.29 40.10
N ILE A 58 -34.46 -56.17 40.40
CA ILE A 58 -35.71 -55.80 41.08
C ILE A 58 -35.48 -55.36 42.55
N ALA A 59 -34.50 -55.93 43.25
CA ALA A 59 -34.29 -55.68 44.69
C ALA A 59 -33.40 -54.45 44.99
N ASN A 60 -32.38 -54.20 44.17
CA ASN A 60 -31.48 -53.04 44.29
C ASN A 60 -32.15 -51.73 43.82
N GLN A 61 -33.34 -51.83 43.22
CA GLN A 61 -34.15 -50.74 42.67
C GLN A 61 -35.43 -50.49 43.50
N LYS A 62 -35.43 -50.90 44.78
CA LYS A 62 -36.54 -50.66 45.70
C LYS A 62 -36.78 -49.20 46.02
N ASP A 63 -35.78 -48.36 45.81
CA ASP A 63 -35.93 -46.92 45.82
C ASP A 63 -36.44 -46.48 44.42
N TYR A 64 -37.77 -46.50 44.31
CA TYR A 64 -38.61 -45.87 43.28
C TYR A 64 -38.58 -46.47 41.85
N TYR A 65 -37.45 -46.45 41.14
CA TYR A 65 -37.37 -46.64 39.67
C TYR A 65 -38.21 -47.80 39.10
N MET A 66 -38.04 -49.03 39.62
CA MET A 66 -38.69 -50.23 39.07
C MET A 66 -40.17 -50.37 39.44
N ALA A 67 -40.76 -49.47 40.24
CA ALA A 67 -42.13 -49.62 40.75
C ALA A 67 -43.24 -49.30 39.73
N GLU A 68 -42.98 -48.37 38.80
CA GLU A 68 -43.91 -47.94 37.74
C GLU A 68 -43.61 -48.58 36.38
N TYR A 69 -42.65 -49.52 36.31
CA TYR A 69 -42.28 -50.19 35.07
C TYR A 69 -43.41 -51.11 34.57
N LYS A 70 -43.98 -50.79 33.41
CA LYS A 70 -45.14 -51.43 32.77
C LYS A 70 -45.05 -52.96 32.66
N ASP A 71 -43.88 -53.51 32.32
CA ASP A 71 -43.71 -54.97 32.21
C ASP A 71 -43.26 -55.63 33.54
N LEU A 72 -43.32 -54.93 34.69
CA LEU A 72 -42.87 -55.49 35.98
C LEU A 72 -43.62 -56.76 36.35
N GLU A 73 -44.94 -56.82 36.14
CA GLU A 73 -45.70 -58.03 36.47
C GLU A 73 -45.30 -59.20 35.56
N GLU A 74 -45.07 -58.96 34.25
CA GLU A 74 -44.55 -59.99 33.34
C GLU A 74 -43.16 -60.45 33.78
N LEU A 75 -42.25 -59.52 34.13
CA LEU A 75 -40.91 -59.85 34.61
C LEU A 75 -40.95 -60.69 35.90
N MET A 76 -41.80 -60.33 36.87
CA MET A 76 -41.99 -61.09 38.11
C MET A 76 -42.63 -62.46 37.86
N ASN A 77 -43.58 -62.56 36.91
CA ASN A 77 -44.20 -63.81 36.50
C ASN A 77 -43.18 -64.72 35.78
N LEU A 78 -42.36 -64.20 34.86
CA LEU A 78 -41.27 -64.93 34.21
C LEU A 78 -40.21 -65.42 35.22
N VAL A 79 -39.84 -64.58 36.20
CA VAL A 79 -38.95 -64.98 37.32
C VAL A 79 -39.55 -66.14 38.13
N ASN A 80 -40.87 -66.16 38.33
CA ASN A 80 -41.55 -67.22 39.07
C ASN A 80 -41.78 -68.49 38.23
N GLU A 81 -42.04 -68.36 36.93
CA GLU A 81 -42.08 -69.48 35.98
C GLU A 81 -40.70 -70.17 35.92
N ALA A 82 -39.63 -69.39 35.71
CA ALA A 82 -38.25 -69.86 35.61
C ALA A 82 -37.80 -70.68 36.82
N LYS A 83 -38.24 -70.34 38.04
CA LYS A 83 -37.93 -71.11 39.26
C LYS A 83 -38.38 -72.58 39.18
N ASN A 84 -39.47 -72.87 38.47
CA ASN A 84 -39.95 -74.25 38.28
C ASN A 84 -39.03 -75.07 37.37
N TYR A 85 -38.29 -74.42 36.47
CA TYR A 85 -37.40 -75.06 35.49
C TYR A 85 -35.96 -75.28 36.02
N ILE A 86 -35.59 -74.75 37.20
CA ILE A 86 -34.25 -74.90 37.79
C ILE A 86 -33.78 -76.36 37.90
N LYS A 87 -34.71 -77.30 38.13
CA LYS A 87 -34.42 -78.76 38.24
C LYS A 87 -35.01 -79.58 37.08
N SER A 88 -35.44 -78.93 36.00
CA SER A 88 -36.00 -79.62 34.83
C SER A 88 -34.90 -80.34 34.04
N PRO A 89 -35.09 -81.63 33.66
CA PRO A 89 -34.23 -82.32 32.72
C PRO A 89 -34.52 -81.94 31.25
N ASP A 90 -35.63 -81.23 30.98
CA ASP A 90 -35.98 -80.75 29.64
C ASP A 90 -35.17 -79.49 29.30
N LYS A 91 -34.13 -79.69 28.48
CA LYS A 91 -33.22 -78.62 28.06
C LYS A 91 -33.88 -77.57 27.16
N GLU A 92 -34.90 -77.94 26.40
CA GLU A 92 -35.48 -77.05 25.39
C GLU A 92 -36.52 -76.13 26.04
N ALA A 93 -37.31 -76.66 26.98
CA ALA A 93 -38.12 -75.84 27.88
C ALA A 93 -37.26 -74.90 28.76
N VAL A 94 -36.14 -75.40 29.30
CA VAL A 94 -35.18 -74.60 30.09
C VAL A 94 -34.56 -73.46 29.25
N LYS A 95 -34.20 -73.71 27.99
CA LYS A 95 -33.69 -72.64 27.09
C LYS A 95 -34.77 -71.60 26.79
N ASN A 96 -35.99 -72.03 26.47
CA ASN A 96 -37.10 -71.13 26.13
C ASN A 96 -37.39 -70.14 27.27
N ILE A 97 -37.49 -70.62 28.51
CA ILE A 97 -37.70 -69.73 29.66
C ILE A 97 -36.46 -68.88 30.01
N TYR A 98 -35.24 -69.36 29.76
CA TYR A 98 -34.02 -68.57 29.89
C TYR A 98 -34.00 -67.40 28.89
N ASP A 99 -34.23 -67.66 27.61
CA ASP A 99 -34.19 -66.65 26.54
C ASP A 99 -35.26 -65.57 26.77
N LYS A 100 -36.48 -65.95 27.17
CA LYS A 100 -37.56 -65.02 27.58
C LYS A 100 -37.17 -64.17 28.79
N LEU A 101 -36.76 -64.80 29.89
CA LEU A 101 -36.40 -64.09 31.12
C LEU A 101 -35.23 -63.13 30.87
N LYS A 102 -34.28 -63.51 30.01
CA LYS A 102 -33.16 -62.65 29.64
C LYS A 102 -33.64 -61.43 28.86
N ALA A 103 -34.46 -61.61 27.82
CA ALA A 103 -34.99 -60.49 27.04
C ALA A 103 -35.79 -59.50 27.91
N ALA A 104 -36.61 -60.00 28.84
CA ALA A 104 -37.36 -59.16 29.78
C ALA A 104 -36.45 -58.44 30.79
N LYS A 105 -35.45 -59.13 31.36
CA LYS A 105 -34.44 -58.53 32.25
C LYS A 105 -33.64 -57.44 31.54
N ASP A 106 -33.17 -57.70 30.32
CA ASP A 106 -32.34 -56.77 29.55
C ASP A 106 -33.17 -55.53 29.14
N LYS A 107 -34.46 -55.68 28.82
CA LYS A 107 -35.39 -54.54 28.61
C LYS A 107 -35.57 -53.69 29.88
N ALA A 108 -35.79 -54.33 31.03
CA ALA A 108 -35.92 -53.64 32.32
C ALA A 108 -34.62 -52.94 32.76
N ALA A 109 -33.46 -53.54 32.52
CA ALA A 109 -32.16 -52.94 32.81
C ALA A 109 -31.92 -51.67 31.97
N ASN A 110 -32.35 -51.66 30.70
CA ASN A 110 -32.32 -50.47 29.86
C ASN A 110 -33.25 -49.38 30.40
N PHE A 111 -34.52 -49.70 30.71
CA PHE A 111 -35.47 -48.74 31.32
C PHE A 111 -34.89 -48.05 32.56
N VAL A 112 -34.30 -48.82 33.47
CA VAL A 112 -33.59 -48.32 34.66
C VAL A 112 -32.43 -47.39 34.30
N SER A 113 -31.59 -47.77 33.33
CA SER A 113 -30.45 -46.94 32.90
C SER A 113 -30.90 -45.58 32.35
N GLU A 114 -32.05 -45.54 31.70
CA GLU A 114 -32.56 -44.37 30.97
C GLU A 114 -33.33 -43.42 31.91
N GLN A 115 -34.05 -43.96 32.91
CA GLN A 115 -34.56 -43.14 34.02
C GLN A 115 -33.43 -42.42 34.78
N ASN A 116 -32.28 -43.08 34.98
CA ASN A 116 -31.12 -42.42 35.60
C ASN A 116 -30.56 -41.29 34.72
N ILE A 117 -30.57 -41.44 33.38
CA ILE A 117 -30.17 -40.36 32.46
C ILE A 117 -31.16 -39.19 32.54
N LEU A 118 -32.46 -39.47 32.51
CA LEU A 118 -33.53 -38.46 32.60
C LEU A 118 -33.49 -37.68 33.93
N GLU A 119 -33.20 -38.33 35.05
CA GLU A 119 -33.12 -37.64 36.35
C GLU A 119 -31.90 -36.72 36.44
N ASN A 120 -30.72 -37.16 35.99
CA ASN A 120 -29.53 -36.32 35.95
C ASN A 120 -29.73 -35.12 35.00
N LEU A 121 -30.47 -35.31 33.89
CA LEU A 121 -30.84 -34.22 32.98
C LEU A 121 -31.81 -33.23 33.65
N ALA A 122 -32.80 -33.70 34.41
CA ALA A 122 -33.74 -32.84 35.15
C ALA A 122 -33.04 -32.00 36.24
N GLN A 123 -32.09 -32.59 36.98
CA GLN A 123 -31.27 -31.87 37.95
C GLN A 123 -30.35 -30.82 37.29
N TYR A 124 -29.83 -31.10 36.09
CA TYR A 124 -29.04 -30.13 35.33
C TYR A 124 -29.89 -29.00 34.75
N ALA A 125 -31.12 -29.30 34.32
CA ALA A 125 -32.09 -28.32 33.82
C ALA A 125 -32.61 -27.38 34.92
N GLU A 126 -32.75 -27.85 36.17
CA GLU A 126 -33.21 -27.05 37.31
C GLU A 126 -32.23 -25.90 37.66
N ILE A 127 -30.96 -26.00 37.27
CA ILE A 127 -29.94 -24.94 37.46
C ILE A 127 -29.69 -24.08 36.21
N THR A 128 -30.43 -24.29 35.10
CA THR A 128 -30.33 -23.45 33.90
C THR A 128 -30.86 -22.04 34.18
N ASN A 129 -30.10 -21.00 33.81
CA ASN A 129 -30.48 -19.61 34.11
C ASN A 129 -31.71 -19.17 33.30
N THR A 130 -32.78 -18.80 34.01
CA THR A 130 -34.05 -18.31 33.46
C THR A 130 -34.37 -16.86 33.83
N GLU A 131 -33.48 -16.15 34.55
CA GLU A 131 -33.74 -14.80 35.10
C GLU A 131 -34.11 -13.75 34.03
N LYS A 132 -33.46 -13.82 32.87
CA LYS A 132 -33.64 -12.88 31.74
C LYS A 132 -34.43 -13.46 30.56
N VAL A 133 -35.09 -14.60 30.79
CA VAL A 133 -35.81 -15.37 29.77
C VAL A 133 -37.31 -15.03 29.83
N PRO A 134 -38.02 -14.92 28.69
CA PRO A 134 -39.46 -14.70 28.67
C PRO A 134 -40.22 -15.76 29.48
N THR A 135 -41.29 -15.34 30.16
CA THR A 135 -42.02 -16.16 31.14
C THR A 135 -42.52 -17.46 30.54
N ASP A 136 -43.04 -17.43 29.30
CA ASP A 136 -43.57 -18.62 28.64
C ASP A 136 -42.48 -19.68 28.38
N MET A 137 -41.27 -19.28 28.01
CA MET A 137 -40.15 -20.21 27.76
C MET A 137 -39.62 -20.79 29.08
N ALA A 138 -39.51 -19.98 30.14
CA ALA A 138 -39.15 -20.47 31.47
C ALA A 138 -40.20 -21.46 32.03
N ASN A 139 -41.50 -21.19 31.80
CA ASN A 139 -42.59 -22.09 32.19
C ASN A 139 -42.54 -23.44 31.46
N LYS A 140 -42.32 -23.45 30.14
CA LYS A 140 -42.15 -24.72 29.38
C LYS A 140 -41.04 -25.58 29.98
N LEU A 141 -39.88 -25.00 30.24
CA LEU A 141 -38.74 -25.72 30.81
C LEU A 141 -39.09 -26.29 32.20
N ALA A 142 -39.73 -25.49 33.07
CA ALA A 142 -40.19 -25.95 34.37
C ALA A 142 -41.22 -27.10 34.29
N ASP A 143 -42.14 -27.07 33.32
CA ASP A 143 -43.11 -28.15 33.09
C ASP A 143 -42.43 -29.44 32.60
N GLU A 144 -41.44 -29.38 31.70
CA GLU A 144 -40.71 -30.58 31.25
C GLU A 144 -39.77 -31.14 32.33
N ILE A 145 -39.14 -30.29 33.15
CA ILE A 145 -38.37 -30.69 34.35
C ILE A 145 -39.29 -31.45 35.33
N LYS A 146 -40.46 -30.88 35.62
CA LYS A 146 -41.43 -31.45 36.54
C LYS A 146 -41.88 -32.84 36.09
N LYS A 147 -42.24 -33.01 34.81
CA LYS A 147 -42.61 -34.31 34.23
C LYS A 147 -41.47 -35.33 34.34
N ALA A 148 -40.23 -34.91 34.05
CA ALA A 148 -39.06 -35.78 34.16
C ALA A 148 -38.89 -36.31 35.60
N PHE A 149 -38.95 -35.43 36.61
CA PHE A 149 -38.91 -35.87 38.02
C PHE A 149 -40.13 -36.71 38.44
N GLU A 150 -41.33 -36.44 37.91
CA GLU A 150 -42.52 -37.25 38.17
C GLU A 150 -42.37 -38.68 37.59
N MET A 151 -41.73 -38.84 36.43
CA MET A 151 -41.43 -40.13 35.79
C MET A 151 -40.28 -40.93 36.41
N THR A 152 -39.25 -40.28 36.99
CA THR A 152 -38.12 -41.02 37.59
C THR A 152 -38.36 -41.38 39.05
N SER A 153 -39.08 -40.52 39.79
CA SER A 153 -39.27 -40.69 41.23
C SER A 153 -40.50 -41.53 41.63
N GLY A 154 -41.18 -42.16 40.67
CA GLY A 154 -42.27 -43.12 40.92
C GLY A 154 -43.49 -42.49 41.60
N LYS A 155 -43.98 -41.36 41.08
CA LYS A 155 -45.03 -40.55 41.72
C LYS A 155 -46.32 -40.36 40.90
N ASN A 156 -46.36 -40.73 39.62
CA ASN A 156 -47.55 -40.53 38.80
C ASN A 156 -48.61 -41.62 39.00
N GLY A 157 -48.21 -42.83 39.40
CA GLY A 157 -49.09 -43.99 39.51
C GLY A 157 -49.56 -44.55 38.16
N GLU A 158 -48.91 -44.15 37.07
CA GLU A 158 -49.15 -44.65 35.70
C GLU A 158 -48.05 -45.66 35.31
N GLU A 159 -48.34 -46.57 34.38
CA GLU A 159 -47.38 -47.60 33.93
C GLU A 159 -46.52 -47.07 32.78
N ILE A 160 -45.24 -46.82 33.05
CA ILE A 160 -44.28 -46.19 32.13
C ILE A 160 -43.45 -47.27 31.41
N ASP A 161 -43.18 -47.09 30.11
CA ASP A 161 -42.17 -47.88 29.39
C ASP A 161 -40.99 -47.06 28.83
N LEU A 162 -40.04 -47.78 28.24
CA LEU A 162 -38.75 -47.26 27.77
C LEU A 162 -38.88 -46.15 26.72
N ASN A 163 -39.96 -46.13 25.93
CA ASN A 163 -40.16 -45.09 24.92
C ASN A 163 -40.63 -43.79 25.56
N ASP A 164 -41.51 -43.86 26.56
CA ASP A 164 -42.06 -42.70 27.27
C ASP A 164 -40.93 -41.89 27.96
N VAL A 165 -39.98 -42.59 28.59
CA VAL A 165 -38.78 -42.01 29.23
C VAL A 165 -37.91 -41.28 28.20
N LYS A 166 -37.69 -41.88 27.02
CA LYS A 166 -36.87 -41.29 25.95
C LYS A 166 -37.53 -40.09 25.28
N GLU A 167 -38.84 -40.15 25.04
CA GLU A 167 -39.59 -39.02 24.49
C GLU A 167 -39.57 -37.82 25.47
N GLN A 168 -39.56 -38.07 26.78
CA GLN A 168 -39.40 -37.02 27.78
C GLN A 168 -37.96 -36.48 27.87
N GLU A 169 -36.94 -37.32 27.68
CA GLU A 169 -35.55 -36.87 27.58
C GLU A 169 -35.35 -35.92 26.38
N GLU A 170 -35.84 -36.30 25.19
CA GLU A 170 -35.72 -35.48 23.98
C GLU A 170 -36.42 -34.11 24.13
N LYS A 171 -37.63 -34.08 24.72
CA LYS A 171 -38.35 -32.83 25.03
C LYS A 171 -37.57 -31.94 25.98
N LEU A 172 -37.04 -32.51 27.06
CA LEU A 172 -36.29 -31.75 28.07
C LEU A 172 -35.00 -31.18 27.46
N ARG A 173 -34.23 -31.98 26.70
CA ARG A 173 -33.05 -31.49 25.96
C ARG A 173 -33.39 -30.36 24.99
N ALA A 174 -34.50 -30.46 24.27
CA ALA A 174 -34.94 -29.41 23.35
C ALA A 174 -35.29 -28.11 24.09
N GLN A 175 -35.96 -28.17 25.25
CA GLN A 175 -36.31 -26.98 26.03
C GLN A 175 -35.11 -26.35 26.75
N MET A 176 -34.17 -27.15 27.25
CA MET A 176 -32.89 -26.63 27.76
C MET A 176 -32.16 -25.83 26.67
N LYS A 177 -32.05 -26.40 25.46
CA LYS A 177 -31.39 -25.72 24.34
C LYS A 177 -32.11 -24.45 23.90
N GLU A 178 -33.45 -24.45 23.86
CA GLU A 178 -34.25 -23.24 23.55
C GLU A 178 -33.87 -22.07 24.49
N VAL A 179 -33.66 -22.37 25.77
CA VAL A 179 -33.23 -21.41 26.81
C VAL A 179 -31.75 -21.01 26.71
N GLU A 180 -30.85 -21.94 26.41
CA GLU A 180 -29.41 -21.68 26.26
C GLU A 180 -29.09 -20.82 25.01
N ASP A 181 -29.71 -21.15 23.88
CA ASP A 181 -29.58 -20.38 22.62
C ASP A 181 -30.15 -18.95 22.80
N PHE A 182 -31.26 -18.79 23.53
CA PHE A 182 -31.83 -17.47 23.84
C PHE A 182 -30.92 -16.64 24.75
N ASN A 183 -30.45 -17.21 25.86
CA ASN A 183 -29.59 -16.51 26.83
C ASN A 183 -28.27 -16.05 26.20
N THR A 184 -27.68 -16.86 25.31
CA THR A 184 -26.45 -16.53 24.60
C THR A 184 -26.66 -15.31 23.71
N LYS A 185 -27.67 -15.36 22.81
CA LYS A 185 -28.00 -14.24 21.92
C LYS A 185 -28.39 -12.97 22.69
N ARG A 186 -29.13 -13.08 23.81
CA ARG A 186 -29.43 -11.92 24.66
C ARG A 186 -28.17 -11.27 25.23
N ARG A 187 -27.19 -12.08 25.69
CA ARG A 187 -25.91 -11.57 26.22
C ARG A 187 -25.11 -10.83 25.14
N ASP A 188 -25.06 -11.37 23.92
CA ASP A 188 -24.32 -10.74 22.83
C ASP A 188 -24.92 -9.39 22.43
N LEU A 189 -26.26 -9.28 22.44
CA LEU A 189 -26.97 -8.01 22.26
C LEU A 189 -26.77 -7.06 23.46
N GLU A 190 -26.79 -7.55 24.70
CA GLU A 190 -26.48 -6.74 25.89
C GLU A 190 -25.05 -6.17 25.86
N ASN A 191 -24.07 -6.94 25.40
CA ASN A 191 -22.70 -6.47 25.21
C ASN A 191 -22.63 -5.34 24.18
N LYS A 192 -23.13 -5.59 22.95
CA LYS A 192 -23.21 -4.58 21.88
C LYS A 192 -23.85 -3.28 22.36
N PHE A 193 -24.95 -3.37 23.12
CA PHE A 193 -25.63 -2.18 23.65
C PHE A 193 -24.80 -1.42 24.69
N ASN A 194 -24.01 -2.10 25.53
CA ASN A 194 -23.16 -1.45 26.51
C ASN A 194 -21.98 -0.70 25.86
N ASP A 195 -21.41 -1.23 24.78
CA ASP A 195 -20.33 -0.56 24.04
C ASP A 195 -20.80 0.79 23.49
N LEU A 196 -22.01 0.84 22.94
CA LEU A 196 -22.64 2.06 22.40
C LEU A 196 -22.93 3.15 23.45
N LYS A 197 -22.99 2.81 24.75
CA LYS A 197 -23.29 3.80 25.80
C LYS A 197 -22.17 4.82 26.07
N ASN A 198 -20.96 4.56 25.58
CA ASN A 198 -19.76 5.32 25.92
C ASN A 198 -19.46 6.52 25.00
N SER A 199 -20.35 6.85 24.06
CA SER A 199 -20.19 8.01 23.16
C SER A 199 -20.49 9.35 23.86
N SER A 200 -19.49 10.21 24.02
CA SER A 200 -19.68 11.62 24.38
C SER A 200 -19.79 12.46 23.11
N LEU A 201 -20.95 13.08 22.89
CA LEU A 201 -21.28 13.90 21.71
C LEU A 201 -21.98 15.19 22.15
N HIS A 202 -21.87 16.24 21.35
CA HIS A 202 -22.50 17.56 21.58
C HIS A 202 -23.35 18.04 20.38
N PRO A 203 -24.36 17.25 19.93
CA PRO A 203 -25.28 17.67 18.87
C PRO A 203 -26.30 18.72 19.36
N ASN A 204 -27.10 19.26 18.44
CA ASN A 204 -28.23 20.14 18.74
C ASN A 204 -29.39 19.42 19.47
N ASP A 205 -30.34 20.19 20.02
CA ASP A 205 -31.43 19.68 20.85
C ASP A 205 -32.26 18.58 20.18
N LYS A 206 -32.46 18.64 18.86
CA LYS A 206 -33.15 17.60 18.08
C LYS A 206 -32.42 16.28 18.14
N TYR A 207 -31.17 16.22 17.68
CA TYR A 207 -30.44 14.95 17.65
C TYR A 207 -30.04 14.48 19.05
N GLN A 208 -29.84 15.39 20.01
CA GLN A 208 -29.71 15.05 21.43
C GLN A 208 -30.99 14.41 21.99
N SER A 209 -32.17 14.90 21.58
CA SER A 209 -33.47 14.32 21.97
C SER A 209 -33.73 12.97 21.30
N GLU A 210 -33.41 12.81 20.01
CA GLU A 210 -33.46 11.52 19.30
C GLU A 210 -32.57 10.49 19.99
N LEU A 211 -31.31 10.85 20.28
CA LEU A 211 -30.33 10.02 20.98
C LEU A 211 -30.80 9.60 22.37
N TYR A 212 -31.35 10.53 23.15
CA TYR A 212 -31.86 10.26 24.50
C TYR A 212 -33.11 9.36 24.47
N GLN A 213 -34.04 9.59 23.53
CA GLN A 213 -35.22 8.74 23.36
C GLN A 213 -34.86 7.31 22.92
N ALA A 214 -33.96 7.17 21.94
CA ALA A 214 -33.52 5.86 21.46
C ALA A 214 -32.73 5.09 22.55
N LYS A 215 -31.85 5.77 23.29
CA LYS A 215 -31.17 5.20 24.47
C LYS A 215 -32.16 4.67 25.49
N ASN A 216 -33.11 5.50 25.93
CA ASN A 216 -34.11 5.11 26.92
C ASN A 216 -34.99 3.96 26.43
N ASN A 217 -35.35 3.92 25.14
CA ASN A 217 -36.10 2.81 24.55
C ASN A 217 -35.31 1.49 24.65
N ALA A 218 -34.02 1.51 24.30
CA ALA A 218 -33.16 0.34 24.43
C ALA A 218 -32.94 -0.06 25.90
N GLU A 219 -32.68 0.89 26.83
CA GLU A 219 -32.54 0.59 28.26
C GLU A 219 -33.81 -0.07 28.83
N ASN A 220 -35.00 0.43 28.48
CA ASN A 220 -36.26 -0.19 28.88
C ASN A 220 -36.45 -1.59 28.28
N LYS A 221 -36.10 -1.78 27.00
CA LYS A 221 -36.21 -3.08 26.32
C LYS A 221 -35.26 -4.13 26.91
N PHE A 222 -34.04 -3.76 27.29
CA PHE A 222 -33.10 -4.66 27.98
C PHE A 222 -33.44 -4.90 29.46
N ALA A 223 -34.15 -3.99 30.12
CA ALA A 223 -34.68 -4.19 31.46
C ALA A 223 -35.92 -5.10 31.48
N ASP A 224 -36.72 -5.13 30.41
CA ASP A 224 -37.84 -6.04 30.25
C ASP A 224 -37.37 -7.46 29.87
N LYS A 225 -37.85 -8.47 30.62
CA LYS A 225 -37.55 -9.87 30.34
C LYS A 225 -38.46 -10.49 29.28
N GLU A 226 -39.61 -9.89 28.99
CA GLU A 226 -40.54 -10.35 27.95
C GLU A 226 -40.19 -9.80 26.56
N SER A 227 -39.20 -8.91 26.44
CA SER A 227 -38.63 -8.47 25.16
C SER A 227 -38.08 -9.66 24.36
N SER A 228 -38.53 -9.81 23.11
CA SER A 228 -37.96 -10.80 22.19
C SER A 228 -36.55 -10.38 21.73
N LEU A 229 -35.75 -11.31 21.20
CA LEU A 229 -34.44 -10.98 20.62
C LEU A 229 -34.56 -9.94 19.49
N ALA A 230 -35.64 -10.00 18.70
CA ALA A 230 -35.91 -9.03 17.63
C ALA A 230 -36.29 -7.64 18.17
N ASP A 231 -36.96 -7.55 19.33
CA ASP A 231 -37.18 -6.27 20.01
C ASP A 231 -35.87 -5.62 20.47
N LEU A 232 -34.96 -6.44 21.03
CA LEU A 232 -33.66 -6.00 21.53
C LEU A 232 -32.75 -5.54 20.39
N GLU A 233 -32.65 -6.35 19.33
CA GLU A 233 -31.85 -6.05 18.14
C GLU A 233 -32.38 -4.80 17.40
N LYS A 234 -33.70 -4.66 17.23
CA LYS A 234 -34.28 -3.43 16.68
C LYS A 234 -33.95 -2.22 17.55
N ALA A 235 -34.03 -2.33 18.88
CA ALA A 235 -33.74 -1.22 19.78
C ALA A 235 -32.26 -0.80 19.77
N ILE A 236 -31.33 -1.74 19.56
CA ILE A 236 -29.91 -1.42 19.28
C ILE A 236 -29.80 -0.64 17.97
N ASN A 237 -30.40 -1.14 16.89
CA ASN A 237 -30.26 -0.55 15.56
C ASN A 237 -30.91 0.86 15.48
N ASP A 238 -32.03 1.07 16.17
CA ASP A 238 -32.64 2.40 16.35
C ASP A 238 -31.70 3.35 17.12
N TYR A 239 -30.98 2.86 18.14
CA TYR A 239 -30.03 3.66 18.94
C TYR A 239 -28.72 3.96 18.21
N GLN A 240 -28.16 2.98 17.49
CA GLN A 240 -26.99 3.15 16.62
C GLN A 240 -27.25 4.25 15.57
N LYS A 241 -28.42 4.21 14.92
CA LYS A 241 -28.82 5.22 13.94
C LYS A 241 -28.93 6.63 14.55
N ALA A 242 -29.41 6.74 15.79
CA ALA A 242 -29.44 8.00 16.51
C ALA A 242 -28.03 8.50 16.90
N ILE A 243 -27.12 7.60 17.27
CA ILE A 243 -25.70 7.91 17.52
C ILE A 243 -25.05 8.47 16.25
N ASP A 244 -25.23 7.85 15.08
CA ASP A 244 -24.55 8.28 13.85
C ASP A 244 -25.14 9.58 13.27
N ASN A 245 -26.47 9.77 13.39
CA ASN A 245 -27.12 11.07 13.15
C ASN A 245 -26.51 12.18 14.03
N ALA A 246 -26.31 11.91 15.32
CA ALA A 246 -25.74 12.85 16.28
C ALA A 246 -24.24 13.12 16.03
N LYS A 247 -23.45 12.11 15.63
CA LYS A 247 -22.05 12.29 15.19
C LYS A 247 -21.95 13.23 13.98
N LYS A 248 -22.77 13.00 12.94
CA LYS A 248 -22.81 13.86 11.74
C LYS A 248 -23.18 15.30 12.15
N ASN A 249 -24.12 15.46 13.08
CA ASN A 249 -24.55 16.78 13.55
C ASN A 249 -23.46 17.55 14.32
N ASP A 250 -22.84 16.92 15.32
CA ASP A 250 -21.75 17.51 16.11
C ASP A 250 -20.55 17.89 15.23
N ALA A 251 -20.21 17.06 14.24
CA ALA A 251 -19.16 17.38 13.27
C ALA A 251 -19.51 18.61 12.39
N LEU A 252 -20.72 18.67 11.83
CA LEU A 252 -21.14 19.79 10.97
C LEU A 252 -21.24 21.10 11.74
N LEU A 253 -21.79 21.10 12.96
CA LEU A 253 -21.86 22.30 13.80
C LEU A 253 -20.47 22.86 14.14
N ARG A 254 -19.44 22.01 14.23
CA ARG A 254 -18.05 22.47 14.39
C ARG A 254 -17.48 23.10 13.12
N GLU A 255 -17.74 22.53 11.93
CA GLU A 255 -17.35 23.15 10.65
C GLU A 255 -18.04 24.50 10.46
N GLU A 256 -19.36 24.57 10.70
CA GLU A 256 -20.16 25.80 10.59
C GLU A 256 -19.59 26.94 11.45
N ASN A 257 -19.35 26.67 12.75
CA ASN A 257 -18.84 27.69 13.67
C ASN A 257 -17.40 28.10 13.32
N SER A 258 -16.51 27.14 13.00
CA SER A 258 -15.13 27.46 12.60
C SER A 258 -15.11 28.38 11.37
N LYS A 259 -15.87 28.02 10.32
CA LYS A 259 -15.94 28.82 9.09
C LYS A 259 -16.48 30.21 9.32
N ALA A 260 -17.54 30.35 10.10
CA ALA A 260 -18.10 31.67 10.38
C ALA A 260 -17.14 32.55 11.18
N ASP A 261 -16.34 31.99 12.10
CA ASP A 261 -15.33 32.73 12.84
C ASP A 261 -14.09 33.06 11.98
N ASP A 262 -13.65 32.15 11.11
CA ASP A 262 -12.60 32.41 10.10
C ASP A 262 -13.00 33.56 9.16
N ILE A 263 -14.26 33.61 8.69
CA ILE A 263 -14.75 34.70 7.84
C ILE A 263 -14.84 36.01 8.63
N LYS A 264 -15.35 36.00 9.87
CA LYS A 264 -15.36 37.19 10.74
C LYS A 264 -13.94 37.70 10.99
N GLN A 265 -12.96 36.81 11.17
CA GLN A 265 -11.57 37.17 11.34
C GLN A 265 -11.01 37.83 10.06
N LYS A 266 -11.20 37.21 8.88
CA LYS A 266 -10.84 37.79 7.57
C LYS A 266 -11.48 39.17 7.28
N VAL A 267 -12.71 39.40 7.75
CA VAL A 267 -13.39 40.70 7.68
C VAL A 267 -12.79 41.72 8.65
N ASN A 268 -12.42 41.30 9.86
CA ASN A 268 -11.84 42.17 10.88
C ASN A 268 -10.39 42.56 10.60
N ASP A 269 -9.58 41.65 10.05
CA ASP A 269 -8.14 41.85 9.83
C ASP A 269 -7.80 42.72 8.62
N ASN A 270 -8.67 42.80 7.59
CA ASN A 270 -8.50 43.76 6.50
C ASN A 270 -8.50 45.19 7.08
N ALA A 271 -7.33 45.85 7.11
CA ALA A 271 -7.16 47.17 7.72
C ALA A 271 -7.88 48.31 6.98
N TYR A 272 -8.29 48.08 5.73
CA TYR A 272 -8.80 49.09 4.81
C TYR A 272 -10.33 49.13 4.72
N LEU A 273 -11.01 48.00 4.99
CA LEU A 273 -12.48 47.94 5.02
C LEU A 273 -13.05 48.95 6.02
N PRO A 274 -13.89 49.92 5.57
CA PRO A 274 -14.60 50.84 6.45
C PRO A 274 -15.45 50.07 7.47
N LYS A 275 -15.58 50.61 8.69
CA LYS A 275 -16.36 49.95 9.76
C LYS A 275 -17.77 49.57 9.32
N GLU A 276 -18.43 50.43 8.55
CA GLU A 276 -19.78 50.21 8.02
C GLU A 276 -19.87 48.95 7.12
N LEU A 277 -18.80 48.62 6.38
CA LEU A 277 -18.72 47.38 5.61
C LEU A 277 -18.37 46.17 6.50
N LYS A 278 -17.49 46.33 7.51
CA LYS A 278 -17.19 45.25 8.47
C LYS A 278 -18.41 44.85 9.29
N ASP A 279 -19.16 45.84 9.78
CA ASP A 279 -20.43 45.65 10.49
C ASP A 279 -21.43 44.91 9.57
N ASN A 280 -21.57 45.34 8.30
CA ASN A 280 -22.48 44.69 7.33
C ASN A 280 -22.07 43.26 6.94
N TYR A 281 -20.78 42.97 6.77
CA TYR A 281 -20.32 41.62 6.45
C TYR A 281 -20.43 40.68 7.67
N THR A 282 -20.20 41.19 8.88
CA THR A 282 -20.47 40.44 10.11
C THR A 282 -21.97 40.14 10.26
N GLU A 283 -22.83 41.09 9.92
CA GLU A 283 -24.28 40.89 9.84
C GLU A 283 -24.66 39.83 8.78
N LYS A 284 -24.05 39.86 7.58
CA LYS A 284 -24.25 38.81 6.56
C LYS A 284 -23.85 37.42 7.06
N VAL A 285 -22.68 37.25 7.71
CA VAL A 285 -22.28 35.95 8.29
C VAL A 285 -23.28 35.47 9.34
N ASN A 286 -23.74 36.35 10.24
CA ASN A 286 -24.71 35.98 11.26
C ASN A 286 -26.09 35.62 10.66
N ASN A 287 -26.50 36.29 9.57
CA ASN A 287 -27.72 35.96 8.83
C ASN A 287 -27.60 34.61 8.10
N ILE A 288 -26.41 34.26 7.59
CA ILE A 288 -26.13 32.95 6.99
C ILE A 288 -26.14 31.84 8.06
N LEU A 289 -25.56 32.09 9.25
CA LEU A 289 -25.55 31.15 10.40
C LEU A 289 -26.95 30.87 10.98
N THR A 290 -27.85 31.85 10.98
CA THR A 290 -29.11 31.79 11.73
C THR A 290 -29.95 30.52 11.51
N PRO A 291 -30.03 29.92 10.29
CA PRO A 291 -30.75 28.67 10.05
C PRO A 291 -30.04 27.38 10.50
N GLY A 292 -28.70 27.38 10.66
CA GLY A 292 -27.94 26.22 11.15
C GLY A 292 -27.94 26.14 12.67
N LEU A 293 -27.90 27.31 13.31
CA LEU A 293 -28.07 27.49 14.76
C LEU A 293 -29.50 27.24 15.30
N ASP A 294 -30.47 26.85 14.45
CA ASP A 294 -31.78 26.38 14.91
C ASP A 294 -31.61 25.03 15.66
N PRO A 295 -32.04 24.91 16.94
CA PRO A 295 -31.94 23.65 17.67
C PRO A 295 -32.73 22.47 17.06
N GLN A 296 -33.54 22.72 16.02
CA GLN A 296 -34.29 21.72 15.24
C GLN A 296 -33.75 21.51 13.81
N ALA A 297 -32.67 22.19 13.41
CA ALA A 297 -32.02 21.98 12.13
C ALA A 297 -31.61 20.50 11.95
N ASP A 298 -31.82 19.96 10.75
CA ASP A 298 -31.17 18.72 10.33
C ASP A 298 -29.78 18.98 9.74
N ASN A 299 -29.05 17.88 9.58
CA ASN A 299 -27.70 17.87 9.02
C ASN A 299 -27.62 18.42 7.60
N ASP A 300 -28.73 18.40 6.84
CA ASP A 300 -28.73 18.89 5.46
C ASP A 300 -28.97 20.40 5.44
N LYS A 301 -29.83 20.93 6.32
CA LYS A 301 -29.97 22.38 6.59
C LYS A 301 -28.67 23.04 7.07
N ILE A 302 -27.88 22.34 7.90
CA ILE A 302 -26.56 22.83 8.35
C ILE A 302 -25.54 22.78 7.20
N GLN A 303 -25.57 21.75 6.35
CA GLN A 303 -24.72 21.68 5.16
C GLN A 303 -24.98 22.84 4.19
N GLU A 304 -26.25 23.19 3.93
CA GLU A 304 -26.60 24.37 3.11
C GLU A 304 -26.01 25.68 3.68
N VAL A 305 -25.93 25.81 5.00
CA VAL A 305 -25.31 26.97 5.68
C VAL A 305 -23.80 26.95 5.54
N ILE A 306 -23.15 25.80 5.77
CA ILE A 306 -21.71 25.61 5.56
C ILE A 306 -21.28 25.99 4.14
N ASP A 307 -22.05 25.58 3.13
CA ASP A 307 -21.71 25.87 1.73
C ASP A 307 -22.02 27.33 1.34
N SER A 308 -23.05 27.94 1.94
CA SER A 308 -23.29 29.38 1.86
C SER A 308 -22.17 30.21 2.52
N LEU A 309 -21.59 29.72 3.62
CA LEU A 309 -20.41 30.32 4.24
C LEU A 309 -19.17 30.21 3.33
N LYS A 310 -18.95 29.06 2.67
CA LYS A 310 -17.85 28.88 1.70
C LYS A 310 -17.94 29.88 0.54
N GLU A 311 -19.11 30.07 -0.06
CA GLU A 311 -19.29 31.05 -1.15
C GLU A 311 -18.99 32.49 -0.68
N PHE A 312 -19.41 32.84 0.53
CA PHE A 312 -19.13 34.17 1.09
C PHE A 312 -17.67 34.35 1.54
N GLU A 313 -17.01 33.29 2.03
CA GLU A 313 -15.58 33.25 2.33
C GLU A 313 -14.73 33.55 1.09
N ASP A 314 -15.10 32.95 -0.04
CA ASP A 314 -14.49 33.13 -1.35
C ASP A 314 -14.63 34.58 -1.84
N TYR A 315 -15.81 35.18 -1.67
CA TYR A 315 -16.07 36.59 -1.98
C TYR A 315 -15.22 37.54 -1.11
N ILE A 316 -15.18 37.33 0.22
CA ILE A 316 -14.39 38.17 1.13
C ILE A 316 -12.90 38.08 0.81
N THR A 317 -12.38 36.87 0.57
CA THR A 317 -10.96 36.65 0.27
C THR A 317 -10.56 37.40 -1.02
N LYS A 318 -11.30 37.18 -2.12
CA LYS A 318 -11.06 37.84 -3.42
C LYS A 318 -11.28 39.35 -3.37
N ARG A 319 -12.14 39.85 -2.49
CA ARG A 319 -12.32 41.29 -2.29
C ARG A 319 -11.14 41.92 -1.55
N ASN A 320 -10.64 41.29 -0.50
CA ASN A 320 -9.48 41.77 0.27
C ASN A 320 -8.24 41.89 -0.64
N GLU A 321 -7.95 40.86 -1.43
CA GLU A 321 -6.86 40.83 -2.41
C GLU A 321 -6.88 42.02 -3.39
N LEU A 322 -8.07 42.43 -3.84
CA LEU A 322 -8.26 43.55 -4.76
C LEU A 322 -8.20 44.91 -4.04
N GLU A 323 -8.61 44.97 -2.78
CA GLU A 323 -8.54 46.20 -1.98
C GLU A 323 -7.08 46.52 -1.59
N ASP A 324 -6.28 45.51 -1.23
CA ASP A 324 -4.84 45.66 -0.95
C ASP A 324 -4.07 46.19 -2.17
N GLN A 325 -4.49 45.85 -3.38
CA GLN A 325 -3.94 46.39 -4.64
C GLN A 325 -4.43 47.82 -4.95
N PHE A 326 -5.68 48.14 -4.62
CA PHE A 326 -6.28 49.46 -4.86
C PHE A 326 -5.72 50.54 -3.91
N ARG A 327 -5.58 50.23 -2.62
CA ARG A 327 -5.34 51.24 -1.57
C ARG A 327 -4.02 52.02 -1.68
N PRO A 328 -2.88 51.43 -2.09
CA PRO A 328 -1.66 52.19 -2.39
C PRO A 328 -1.88 53.21 -3.52
N LYS A 329 -2.55 52.77 -4.59
CA LYS A 329 -2.81 53.56 -5.81
C LYS A 329 -3.85 54.66 -5.61
N GLN A 330 -4.67 54.62 -4.55
CA GLN A 330 -5.71 55.61 -4.28
C GLN A 330 -5.16 57.05 -4.14
N ASN A 331 -3.95 57.22 -3.57
CA ASN A 331 -3.37 58.54 -3.25
C ASN A 331 -1.99 58.77 -3.89
N GLU A 332 -1.56 57.89 -4.79
CA GLU A 332 -0.28 57.96 -5.50
C GLU A 332 -0.28 59.14 -6.49
N VAL A 333 0.85 59.83 -6.65
CA VAL A 333 0.93 61.07 -7.45
C VAL A 333 1.93 60.90 -8.58
N VAL A 334 1.44 60.95 -9.82
CA VAL A 334 2.26 61.08 -11.03
C VAL A 334 2.63 62.56 -11.22
N GLY A 335 3.78 62.83 -11.85
CA GLY A 335 4.46 64.13 -11.76
C GLY A 335 4.29 65.08 -12.94
N TYR A 336 4.66 64.64 -14.15
CA TYR A 336 4.83 65.47 -15.34
C TYR A 336 3.96 65.00 -16.53
N GLU A 337 2.84 64.34 -16.26
CA GLU A 337 1.88 63.96 -17.30
C GLU A 337 1.20 65.17 -17.98
N ASN A 338 0.79 65.01 -19.24
CA ASN A 338 -0.04 65.99 -19.95
C ASN A 338 -1.50 65.98 -19.45
N GLN A 339 -2.25 67.04 -19.79
CA GLN A 339 -3.60 67.28 -19.26
C GLN A 339 -4.56 66.10 -19.50
N LYS A 340 -4.46 65.42 -20.65
CA LYS A 340 -5.29 64.28 -21.03
C LYS A 340 -5.11 63.10 -20.06
N TYR A 341 -3.86 62.63 -19.87
CA TYR A 341 -3.61 61.47 -19.01
C TYR A 341 -3.88 61.76 -17.53
N LYS A 342 -3.77 63.03 -17.11
CA LYS A 342 -4.18 63.49 -15.79
C LYS A 342 -5.69 63.35 -15.56
N GLU A 343 -6.51 63.75 -16.54
CA GLU A 343 -7.97 63.64 -16.46
C GLU A 343 -8.45 62.18 -16.52
N GLU A 344 -7.84 61.35 -17.39
CA GLU A 344 -8.11 59.91 -17.46
C GLU A 344 -7.84 59.20 -16.11
N LEU A 345 -6.72 59.54 -15.45
CA LEU A 345 -6.32 58.94 -14.18
C LEU A 345 -7.21 59.35 -12.99
N GLU A 346 -7.56 60.64 -12.88
CA GLU A 346 -8.41 61.10 -11.77
C GLU A 346 -9.85 60.59 -11.89
N GLN A 347 -10.37 60.43 -13.12
CA GLN A 347 -11.66 59.76 -13.34
C GLN A 347 -11.61 58.29 -12.89
N ALA A 348 -10.60 57.53 -13.31
CA ALA A 348 -10.49 56.10 -12.95
C ALA A 348 -10.38 55.88 -11.43
N ARG A 349 -9.70 56.78 -10.70
CA ARG A 349 -9.64 56.75 -9.22
C ARG A 349 -11.00 56.90 -8.57
N GLN A 350 -11.81 57.87 -9.02
CA GLN A 350 -13.14 58.09 -8.44
C GLN A 350 -14.07 56.91 -8.73
N GLU A 351 -14.05 56.36 -9.95
CA GLU A 351 -14.87 55.20 -10.32
C GLU A 351 -14.49 53.93 -9.53
N ALA A 352 -13.19 53.71 -9.29
CA ALA A 352 -12.72 52.62 -8.41
C ALA A 352 -13.12 52.85 -6.95
N LEU A 353 -12.90 54.04 -6.39
CA LEU A 353 -13.26 54.38 -5.01
C LEU A 353 -14.76 54.21 -4.75
N ASP A 354 -15.60 54.66 -5.68
CA ASP A 354 -17.06 54.50 -5.63
C ASP A 354 -17.50 53.03 -5.66
N LYS A 355 -16.70 52.12 -6.22
CA LYS A 355 -16.98 50.68 -6.27
C LYS A 355 -16.48 49.95 -5.02
N PHE A 356 -15.27 50.24 -4.54
CA PHE A 356 -14.71 49.64 -3.32
C PHE A 356 -15.44 50.07 -2.03
N ASN A 357 -16.14 51.22 -2.02
CA ASN A 357 -16.94 51.66 -0.88
C ASN A 357 -18.36 51.05 -0.81
N LYS A 358 -18.77 50.19 -1.76
CA LYS A 358 -20.12 49.58 -1.79
C LYS A 358 -20.09 48.09 -1.34
N PRO A 359 -21.04 47.63 -0.50
CA PRO A 359 -21.04 46.27 0.08
C PRO A 359 -21.37 45.14 -0.91
N ASP A 360 -22.10 45.47 -1.99
CA ASP A 360 -22.67 44.50 -2.95
C ASP A 360 -22.07 44.62 -4.36
N THR A 361 -20.90 45.27 -4.50
CA THR A 361 -20.15 45.31 -5.76
C THR A 361 -19.63 43.93 -6.11
N SER A 362 -19.88 43.46 -7.33
CA SER A 362 -19.37 42.17 -7.79
C SER A 362 -17.83 42.14 -7.85
N ILE A 363 -17.21 40.96 -7.68
CA ILE A 363 -15.76 40.80 -7.83
C ILE A 363 -15.30 41.24 -9.22
N GLU A 364 -16.10 40.98 -10.25
CA GLU A 364 -15.81 41.39 -11.64
C GLU A 364 -15.84 42.92 -11.80
N ASP A 365 -16.78 43.59 -11.16
CA ASP A 365 -16.84 45.06 -11.13
C ASP A 365 -15.66 45.69 -10.40
N LEU A 366 -15.18 45.04 -9.32
CA LEU A 366 -13.99 45.48 -8.58
C LEU A 366 -12.72 45.26 -9.40
N LYS A 367 -12.52 44.06 -9.97
CA LYS A 367 -11.41 43.74 -10.88
C LYS A 367 -11.31 44.74 -12.01
N LYS A 368 -12.39 44.90 -12.78
CA LYS A 368 -12.43 45.83 -13.90
C LYS A 368 -12.07 47.26 -13.49
N ALA A 369 -12.53 47.73 -12.33
CA ALA A 369 -12.20 49.08 -11.89
C ALA A 369 -10.74 49.24 -11.43
N LEU A 370 -10.15 48.18 -10.87
CA LEU A 370 -8.72 48.12 -10.59
C LEU A 370 -7.90 48.04 -11.88
N ASP A 371 -8.34 47.30 -12.89
CA ASP A 371 -7.69 47.20 -14.21
C ASP A 371 -7.76 48.52 -14.99
N ASP A 372 -8.93 49.16 -15.04
CA ASP A 372 -9.11 50.48 -15.65
C ASP A 372 -8.24 51.55 -14.93
N LEU A 373 -8.11 51.47 -13.59
CA LEU A 373 -7.21 52.31 -12.80
C LEU A 373 -5.72 52.01 -13.04
N ASN A 374 -5.32 50.74 -13.06
CA ASN A 374 -3.95 50.29 -13.33
C ASN A 374 -3.51 50.82 -14.69
N LYS A 375 -4.32 50.61 -15.72
CA LYS A 375 -4.09 51.09 -17.08
C LYS A 375 -3.99 52.61 -17.17
N ALA A 376 -4.76 53.36 -16.39
CA ALA A 376 -4.64 54.81 -16.31
C ALA A 376 -3.33 55.25 -15.62
N PHE A 377 -2.90 54.54 -14.57
CA PHE A 377 -1.60 54.76 -13.93
C PHE A 377 -0.44 54.44 -14.87
N ASP A 378 -0.43 53.28 -15.52
CA ASP A 378 0.62 52.85 -16.45
C ASP A 378 0.74 53.85 -17.61
N ASN A 379 -0.40 54.34 -18.12
CA ASN A 379 -0.43 55.40 -19.12
C ASN A 379 0.15 56.72 -18.58
N SER A 380 -0.24 57.15 -17.37
CA SER A 380 0.22 58.42 -16.82
C SER A 380 1.72 58.38 -16.45
N TYR A 381 2.20 57.29 -15.86
CA TYR A 381 3.63 57.06 -15.60
C TYR A 381 4.44 57.03 -16.89
N LYS A 382 4.02 56.23 -17.88
CA LYS A 382 4.65 56.21 -19.20
C LYS A 382 4.65 57.60 -19.86
N ASN A 383 3.61 58.41 -19.68
CA ASN A 383 3.58 59.78 -20.19
C ASN A 383 4.59 60.69 -19.48
N SER A 384 4.57 60.70 -18.15
CA SER A 384 5.47 61.51 -17.31
C SER A 384 6.94 61.13 -17.50
N ASP A 385 7.25 59.84 -17.64
CA ASP A 385 8.61 59.37 -17.89
C ASP A 385 9.08 59.74 -19.29
N LEU A 386 8.28 59.49 -20.33
CA LEU A 386 8.66 59.84 -21.70
C LEU A 386 8.73 61.36 -21.93
N LEU A 387 7.94 62.18 -21.24
CA LEU A 387 8.07 63.64 -21.28
C LEU A 387 9.37 64.13 -20.59
N ARG A 388 9.73 63.53 -19.44
CA ARG A 388 11.01 63.79 -18.77
C ARG A 388 12.19 63.34 -19.63
N GLU A 389 12.13 62.13 -20.16
CA GLU A 389 13.14 61.52 -21.01
C GLU A 389 13.32 62.31 -22.31
N THR A 390 12.22 62.68 -22.99
CA THR A 390 12.22 63.60 -24.14
C THR A 390 13.01 64.88 -23.83
N LYS A 391 12.75 65.52 -22.69
CA LYS A 391 13.41 66.78 -22.33
C LYS A 391 14.91 66.59 -22.08
N ASP A 392 15.27 65.61 -21.27
CA ASP A 392 16.67 65.35 -20.92
C ASP A 392 17.47 64.88 -22.16
N LEU A 393 16.86 64.10 -23.05
CA LEU A 393 17.45 63.68 -24.31
C LEU A 393 17.53 64.83 -25.34
N ALA A 394 16.54 65.72 -25.41
CA ALA A 394 16.59 66.89 -26.28
C ALA A 394 17.72 67.85 -25.87
N GLU A 395 17.90 68.09 -24.57
CA GLU A 395 19.03 68.88 -24.05
C GLU A 395 20.38 68.19 -24.35
N LYS A 396 20.49 66.87 -24.17
CA LYS A 396 21.68 66.08 -24.55
C LYS A 396 21.95 66.12 -26.06
N ALA A 397 20.95 65.86 -26.90
CA ALA A 397 21.07 65.84 -28.36
C ALA A 397 21.51 67.21 -28.90
N SER A 398 20.90 68.29 -28.42
CA SER A 398 21.31 69.66 -28.77
C SER A 398 22.78 69.92 -28.40
N ALA A 399 23.20 69.48 -27.21
CA ALA A 399 24.59 69.58 -26.77
C ALA A 399 25.54 68.68 -27.60
N LYS A 400 25.13 67.46 -27.98
CA LYS A 400 25.91 66.58 -28.86
C LYS A 400 26.13 67.26 -30.22
N ILE A 401 25.08 67.79 -30.85
CA ILE A 401 25.19 68.44 -32.18
C ILE A 401 26.15 69.64 -32.12
N GLU A 402 25.96 70.52 -31.14
CA GLU A 402 26.76 71.75 -31.03
C GLU A 402 28.25 71.45 -30.79
N ASN A 403 28.55 70.50 -29.90
CA ASN A 403 29.92 70.12 -29.54
C ASN A 403 30.57 69.10 -30.49
N SER A 404 29.82 68.48 -31.40
CA SER A 404 30.35 67.54 -32.40
C SER A 404 31.42 68.16 -33.30
N LYS A 405 32.28 67.32 -33.91
CA LYS A 405 33.27 67.75 -34.92
C LYS A 405 32.67 67.87 -36.34
N LEU A 406 31.38 67.54 -36.50
CA LEU A 406 30.65 67.59 -37.76
C LEU A 406 30.80 68.94 -38.47
N SER A 407 30.83 68.90 -39.81
CA SER A 407 30.72 70.13 -40.60
C SER A 407 29.42 70.90 -40.29
N ASP A 408 29.45 72.24 -40.42
CA ASP A 408 28.29 73.10 -40.13
C ASP A 408 27.02 72.64 -40.87
N ARG A 409 27.15 72.12 -42.09
CA ARG A 409 26.07 71.54 -42.89
C ARG A 409 25.42 70.31 -42.25
N ASN A 410 26.23 69.44 -41.62
CA ASN A 410 25.73 68.28 -40.90
C ASN A 410 25.13 68.72 -39.55
N LYS A 411 25.71 69.72 -38.86
CA LYS A 411 25.13 70.30 -37.64
C LYS A 411 23.75 70.92 -37.88
N GLU A 412 23.61 71.78 -38.89
CA GLU A 412 22.36 72.45 -39.22
C GLU A 412 21.23 71.44 -39.48
N LYS A 413 21.52 70.41 -40.32
CA LYS A 413 20.58 69.32 -40.60
C LYS A 413 20.17 68.51 -39.37
N ASN A 414 21.11 68.22 -38.46
CA ASN A 414 20.77 67.52 -37.22
C ASN A 414 19.92 68.43 -36.29
N LYS A 415 20.14 69.76 -36.28
CA LYS A 415 19.28 70.71 -35.53
C LYS A 415 17.85 70.76 -36.08
N GLU A 416 17.69 70.80 -37.40
CA GLU A 416 16.36 70.78 -38.06
C GLU A 416 15.54 69.54 -37.61
N VAL A 417 16.15 68.35 -37.62
CA VAL A 417 15.49 67.10 -37.19
C VAL A 417 15.16 67.13 -35.69
N LEU A 418 16.07 67.63 -34.84
CA LEU A 418 15.86 67.71 -33.40
C LEU A 418 14.71 68.66 -33.03
N GLU A 419 14.63 69.82 -33.68
CA GLU A 419 13.58 70.80 -33.38
C GLU A 419 12.15 70.27 -33.64
N ASP A 420 11.95 69.50 -34.71
CA ASP A 420 10.63 69.00 -35.08
C ASP A 420 10.19 67.80 -34.20
N LEU A 421 11.14 67.01 -33.69
CA LEU A 421 10.88 66.02 -32.64
C LEU A 421 10.39 66.70 -31.34
N ILE A 422 11.07 67.77 -30.89
CA ILE A 422 10.70 68.50 -29.67
C ILE A 422 9.29 69.11 -29.79
N LYS A 423 8.96 69.75 -30.93
CA LYS A 423 7.63 70.32 -31.17
C LYS A 423 6.54 69.25 -31.14
N SER A 424 6.82 68.06 -31.67
CA SER A 424 5.87 66.94 -31.74
C SER A 424 5.55 66.34 -30.36
N ALA A 425 6.50 66.37 -29.42
CA ALA A 425 6.30 65.89 -28.06
C ALA A 425 5.57 66.87 -27.14
N GLN A 426 5.45 68.15 -27.53
CA GLN A 426 4.82 69.21 -26.73
C GLN A 426 3.34 69.46 -27.09
N ALA A 427 2.71 68.61 -27.88
CA ALA A 427 1.29 68.72 -28.22
C ALA A 427 0.39 68.20 -27.09
N ASP A 428 -0.64 68.97 -26.71
CA ASP A 428 -1.55 68.66 -25.59
C ASP A 428 -2.31 67.32 -25.75
N ASP A 429 -2.44 66.81 -26.98
CA ASP A 429 -3.14 65.56 -27.33
C ASP A 429 -2.21 64.37 -27.66
N VAL A 430 -0.89 64.53 -27.51
CA VAL A 430 0.08 63.47 -27.83
C VAL A 430 -0.14 62.22 -26.96
N ASP A 431 -0.10 61.06 -27.60
CA ASP A 431 -0.25 59.76 -26.94
C ASP A 431 1.10 59.07 -26.68
N ASN A 432 1.09 58.09 -25.77
CA ASN A 432 2.26 57.34 -25.34
C ASN A 432 2.90 56.44 -26.41
N THR A 433 2.28 56.28 -27.58
CA THR A 433 2.90 55.58 -28.72
C THR A 433 3.76 56.57 -29.48
N LYS A 434 3.18 57.68 -29.95
CA LYS A 434 3.92 58.76 -30.63
C LYS A 434 5.03 59.34 -29.76
N LEU A 435 4.77 59.51 -28.46
CA LEU A 435 5.77 60.02 -27.54
C LEU A 435 6.92 59.03 -27.31
N LYS A 436 6.68 57.71 -27.39
CA LYS A 436 7.76 56.70 -27.35
C LYS A 436 8.56 56.70 -28.66
N GLU A 437 7.89 56.79 -29.81
CA GLU A 437 8.54 56.96 -31.12
C GLU A 437 9.48 58.19 -31.13
N ILE A 438 9.05 59.30 -30.51
CA ILE A 438 9.87 60.51 -30.36
C ILE A 438 11.03 60.30 -29.37
N VAL A 439 10.79 59.68 -28.21
CA VAL A 439 11.86 59.34 -27.25
C VAL A 439 12.91 58.44 -27.88
N ASP A 440 12.52 57.41 -28.63
CA ASP A 440 13.46 56.49 -29.28
C ASP A 440 14.24 57.19 -30.41
N ALA A 441 13.62 58.13 -31.12
CA ALA A 441 14.32 59.01 -32.08
C ALA A 441 15.27 60.02 -31.39
N LEU A 442 14.99 60.43 -30.15
CA LEU A 442 15.84 61.33 -29.35
C LEU A 442 16.95 60.60 -28.58
N ASN A 443 16.75 59.34 -28.19
CA ASN A 443 17.74 58.54 -27.46
C ASN A 443 18.81 58.04 -28.43
N ASN A 444 18.38 57.49 -29.56
CA ASN A 444 19.23 57.12 -30.69
C ASN A 444 19.64 58.35 -31.53
N PHE A 445 19.48 59.56 -30.99
CA PHE A 445 20.00 60.79 -31.59
C PHE A 445 21.51 60.86 -31.34
N GLU A 446 22.26 60.24 -32.25
CA GLU A 446 23.61 60.69 -32.55
C GLU A 446 23.57 61.80 -33.61
N PRO A 447 24.39 62.87 -33.49
CA PRO A 447 24.62 63.80 -34.58
C PRO A 447 25.28 63.03 -35.74
N LYS A 448 24.49 62.67 -36.74
CA LYS A 448 24.97 61.78 -37.80
C LYS A 448 25.93 62.51 -38.74
N GLU A 449 27.21 62.14 -38.66
CA GLU A 449 27.98 61.90 -39.87
C GLU A 449 27.35 60.69 -40.59
N TYR A 450 27.53 60.56 -41.90
CA TYR A 450 26.91 59.50 -42.69
C TYR A 450 28.03 58.56 -43.17
N TYR A 451 28.07 57.33 -42.62
CA TYR A 451 29.20 56.40 -42.60
C TYR A 451 29.21 55.38 -43.77
N THR A 452 30.19 54.46 -43.81
CA THR A 452 30.33 53.39 -44.82
C THR A 452 30.20 51.98 -44.25
N GLU A 453 29.85 51.02 -45.12
CA GLU A 453 29.51 49.61 -44.85
C GLU A 453 30.57 48.87 -44.01
N VAL A 454 31.86 49.11 -44.28
CA VAL A 454 33.01 48.55 -43.53
C VAL A 454 33.02 48.96 -42.05
N GLN A 455 32.41 50.10 -41.71
CA GLN A 455 32.35 50.58 -40.33
C GLN A 455 31.21 49.92 -39.54
N GLU A 456 30.16 49.45 -40.22
CA GLU A 456 29.02 48.76 -39.60
C GLU A 456 29.43 47.33 -39.19
N GLU A 457 30.08 46.58 -40.10
CA GLU A 457 30.63 45.24 -39.81
C GLU A 457 31.65 45.23 -38.65
N ALA A 458 32.46 46.29 -38.56
CA ALA A 458 33.43 46.47 -37.49
C ALA A 458 32.76 46.70 -36.12
N MET A 459 31.69 47.48 -36.06
CA MET A 459 30.93 47.73 -34.83
C MET A 459 30.14 46.49 -34.37
N ASP A 460 29.59 45.70 -35.28
CA ASP A 460 28.97 44.43 -34.94
C ASP A 460 30.01 43.44 -34.39
N THR A 461 31.19 43.36 -35.01
CA THR A 461 32.32 42.54 -34.52
C THR A 461 32.80 42.98 -33.12
N GLU A 462 32.85 44.29 -32.85
CA GLU A 462 33.15 44.86 -31.53
C GLU A 462 32.17 44.34 -30.46
N LYS A 463 30.87 44.43 -30.76
CA LYS A 463 29.75 44.02 -29.90
C LYS A 463 29.72 42.51 -29.64
N VAL A 464 30.08 41.68 -30.62
CA VAL A 464 30.25 40.22 -30.43
C VAL A 464 31.36 39.97 -29.40
N ALA A 465 32.50 40.65 -29.53
CA ALA A 465 33.64 40.47 -28.63
C ALA A 465 33.34 40.92 -27.19
N ASP A 466 32.66 42.07 -26.99
CA ASP A 466 32.22 42.49 -25.65
C ASP A 466 31.24 41.47 -25.03
N THR A 467 30.28 40.96 -25.80
CA THR A 467 29.33 39.94 -25.30
C THR A 467 30.03 38.64 -24.87
N ILE A 468 31.09 38.24 -25.59
CA ILE A 468 31.95 37.09 -25.23
C ILE A 468 32.75 37.37 -23.95
N LEU A 469 33.30 38.58 -23.79
CA LEU A 469 34.11 38.97 -22.63
C LEU A 469 33.28 39.12 -21.35
N ASP A 470 32.03 39.60 -21.45
CA ASP A 470 31.13 39.80 -20.31
C ASP A 470 30.48 38.48 -19.82
N ALA A 471 30.17 37.55 -20.73
CA ALA A 471 29.38 36.35 -20.40
C ALA A 471 30.20 35.07 -20.14
N TYR A 472 31.51 35.03 -20.45
CA TYR A 472 32.32 33.81 -20.39
C TYR A 472 33.70 34.03 -19.74
N ASP A 473 34.25 32.97 -19.12
CA ASP A 473 35.63 32.96 -18.65
C ASP A 473 36.62 32.88 -19.84
N THR A 474 37.05 34.06 -20.28
CA THR A 474 38.02 34.25 -21.35
C THR A 474 39.48 34.30 -20.84
N SER A 475 39.77 33.91 -19.59
CA SER A 475 41.11 34.01 -18.98
C SER A 475 42.21 33.22 -19.70
N LYS A 476 41.84 32.17 -20.44
CA LYS A 476 42.74 31.40 -21.33
C LYS A 476 43.05 32.12 -22.66
N PHE A 477 42.22 33.09 -23.06
CA PHE A 477 42.23 33.80 -24.35
C PHE A 477 42.42 35.33 -24.20
N PRO A 478 43.43 35.83 -23.44
CA PRO A 478 43.59 37.25 -23.13
C PRO A 478 43.91 38.14 -24.35
N ASP A 479 44.24 37.55 -25.50
CA ASP A 479 44.42 38.29 -26.75
C ASP A 479 43.09 38.75 -27.39
N ILE A 480 41.92 38.29 -26.92
CA ILE A 480 40.59 38.81 -27.35
C ILE A 480 40.42 40.27 -26.90
N ASP A 481 40.48 40.52 -25.59
CA ASP A 481 40.43 41.86 -24.98
C ASP A 481 41.40 42.85 -25.64
N LYS A 482 42.60 42.36 -25.96
CA LYS A 482 43.65 43.12 -26.63
C LYS A 482 43.36 43.37 -28.12
N ALA A 483 42.87 42.38 -28.87
CA ALA A 483 42.47 42.58 -30.26
C ALA A 483 41.28 43.53 -30.34
N LYS A 484 40.32 43.42 -29.40
CA LYS A 484 39.17 44.32 -29.26
C LYS A 484 39.64 45.75 -29.05
N LYS A 485 40.53 46.00 -28.09
CA LYS A 485 41.16 47.33 -27.89
C LYS A 485 41.91 47.86 -29.11
N GLU A 486 42.55 47.01 -29.91
CA GLU A 486 43.17 47.43 -31.18
C GLU A 486 42.12 47.82 -32.24
N LEU A 487 40.94 47.20 -32.26
CA LEU A 487 39.79 47.61 -33.09
C LEU A 487 39.18 48.92 -32.57
N ASP A 488 38.95 49.06 -31.26
CA ASP A 488 38.46 50.28 -30.62
C ASP A 488 39.38 51.48 -30.96
N GLU A 489 40.71 51.29 -30.90
CA GLU A 489 41.71 52.32 -31.26
C GLU A 489 41.66 52.71 -32.76
N VAL A 490 41.36 51.76 -33.65
CA VAL A 490 41.26 52.00 -35.10
C VAL A 490 39.94 52.66 -35.48
N LEU A 491 38.80 52.22 -34.93
CA LEU A 491 37.49 52.85 -35.12
C LEU A 491 37.46 54.29 -34.61
N ASN A 492 38.18 54.59 -33.52
CA ASN A 492 38.30 55.94 -32.98
C ASN A 492 39.38 56.81 -33.66
N ASN A 493 40.12 56.29 -34.64
CA ASN A 493 41.13 57.05 -35.40
C ASN A 493 40.49 57.74 -36.64
N PRO A 494 40.34 59.09 -36.66
CA PRO A 494 39.69 59.80 -37.76
C PRO A 494 40.53 59.88 -39.05
N ASN A 495 41.66 59.18 -39.13
CA ASN A 495 42.46 59.00 -40.35
C ASN A 495 42.64 57.52 -40.70
N ALA A 496 41.96 56.59 -40.02
CA ALA A 496 41.98 55.17 -40.37
C ALA A 496 41.40 54.98 -41.77
N THR A 497 42.06 54.16 -42.57
CA THR A 497 41.58 53.68 -43.86
C THR A 497 40.64 52.48 -43.68
N GLU A 498 39.79 52.22 -44.67
CA GLU A 498 38.92 51.03 -44.67
C GLU A 498 39.77 49.74 -44.57
N GLU A 499 40.95 49.68 -45.22
CA GLU A 499 41.94 48.58 -45.10
C GLU A 499 42.50 48.41 -43.66
N GLU A 500 42.61 49.49 -42.88
CA GLU A 500 43.02 49.39 -41.46
C GLU A 500 41.87 48.91 -40.56
N ILE A 501 40.63 49.32 -40.85
CA ILE A 501 39.42 48.90 -40.13
C ILE A 501 39.13 47.41 -40.40
N GLU A 502 39.10 46.99 -41.67
CA GLU A 502 39.00 45.57 -42.07
C GLU A 502 40.02 44.71 -41.32
N LYS A 503 41.28 45.13 -41.33
CA LYS A 503 42.39 44.38 -40.71
C LYS A 503 42.31 44.28 -39.19
N ALA A 504 41.80 45.29 -38.50
CA ALA A 504 41.56 45.21 -37.06
C ALA A 504 40.34 44.33 -36.75
N THR A 505 39.30 44.43 -37.58
CA THR A 505 38.06 43.64 -37.49
C THR A 505 38.35 42.15 -37.64
N GLU A 506 39.06 41.75 -38.69
CA GLU A 506 39.48 40.35 -38.92
C GLU A 506 40.35 39.80 -37.78
N LYS A 507 41.14 40.64 -37.10
CA LYS A 507 41.94 40.23 -35.93
C LYS A 507 41.06 39.91 -34.72
N VAL A 508 39.98 40.67 -34.49
CA VAL A 508 38.99 40.35 -33.46
C VAL A 508 38.25 39.07 -33.83
N LYS A 509 37.80 38.92 -35.08
CA LYS A 509 37.16 37.69 -35.56
C LYS A 509 38.05 36.46 -35.36
N GLU A 510 39.34 36.55 -35.71
CA GLU A 510 40.33 35.47 -35.51
C GLU A 510 40.37 35.00 -34.04
N LYS A 511 40.45 35.93 -33.09
CA LYS A 511 40.62 35.62 -31.66
C LYS A 511 39.33 35.19 -30.97
N VAL A 512 38.20 35.79 -31.34
CA VAL A 512 36.87 35.33 -30.89
C VAL A 512 36.56 33.94 -31.45
N THR A 513 36.93 33.66 -32.71
CA THR A 513 36.76 32.33 -33.34
C THR A 513 37.62 31.27 -32.67
N GLU A 514 38.85 31.59 -32.23
CA GLU A 514 39.68 30.66 -31.44
C GLU A 514 39.00 30.26 -30.13
N PHE A 515 38.44 31.20 -29.37
CA PHE A 515 37.67 30.90 -28.16
C PHE A 515 36.39 30.13 -28.45
N VAL A 516 35.60 30.55 -29.45
CA VAL A 516 34.33 29.89 -29.79
C VAL A 516 34.55 28.44 -30.22
N ASN A 517 35.66 28.13 -30.91
CA ASN A 517 36.03 26.75 -31.23
C ASN A 517 36.40 25.94 -29.98
N ASP A 518 37.27 26.44 -29.09
CA ASP A 518 37.63 25.74 -27.84
C ASP A 518 36.40 25.53 -26.94
N PHE A 519 35.56 26.56 -26.78
CA PHE A 519 34.32 26.46 -26.01
C PHE A 519 33.35 25.44 -26.63
N ASN A 520 33.08 25.51 -27.93
CA ASN A 520 32.17 24.57 -28.61
C ASN A 520 32.74 23.13 -28.63
N GLU A 521 34.06 22.95 -28.67
CA GLU A 521 34.70 21.64 -28.53
C GLU A 521 34.56 21.10 -27.09
N ASN A 522 34.81 21.92 -26.07
CA ASN A 522 34.62 21.54 -24.66
C ASN A 522 33.15 21.22 -24.32
N VAL A 523 32.19 21.99 -24.83
CA VAL A 523 30.77 21.67 -24.75
C VAL A 523 30.47 20.34 -25.47
N SER A 524 30.93 20.16 -26.71
CA SER A 524 30.71 18.91 -27.47
C SER A 524 31.29 17.68 -26.76
N ASN A 525 32.47 17.81 -26.14
CA ASN A 525 33.09 16.75 -25.37
C ASN A 525 32.24 16.41 -24.13
N THR A 526 31.80 17.41 -23.38
CA THR A 526 30.94 17.26 -22.19
C THR A 526 29.62 16.58 -22.54
N THR A 527 28.91 17.08 -23.56
CA THR A 527 27.59 16.56 -23.96
C THR A 527 27.67 15.19 -24.63
N SER A 528 28.73 14.89 -25.39
CA SER A 528 28.94 13.55 -25.97
C SER A 528 29.27 12.52 -24.90
N ASN A 529 30.07 12.89 -23.89
CA ASN A 529 30.35 12.03 -22.74
C ASN A 529 29.07 11.74 -21.93
N PHE A 530 28.16 12.71 -21.81
CA PHE A 530 26.84 12.49 -21.22
C PHE A 530 25.99 11.58 -22.10
N TYR A 531 25.85 11.89 -23.40
CA TYR A 531 24.99 11.16 -24.32
C TYR A 531 25.37 9.68 -24.42
N ASN A 532 26.66 9.34 -24.51
CA ASN A 532 27.11 7.94 -24.59
C ASN A 532 26.64 7.11 -23.38
N GLY A 533 26.59 7.70 -22.19
CA GLY A 533 26.06 7.06 -20.99
C GLY A 533 24.53 7.13 -20.86
N TRP A 534 23.90 8.17 -21.40
CA TRP A 534 22.44 8.36 -21.44
C TRP A 534 21.75 7.45 -22.47
N GLU A 535 22.37 7.22 -23.62
CA GLU A 535 22.03 6.18 -24.59
C GLU A 535 22.27 4.78 -24.00
N GLY A 536 23.39 4.60 -23.30
CA GLY A 536 23.70 3.41 -22.50
C GLY A 536 22.86 3.23 -21.23
N LEU A 537 21.88 4.11 -20.95
CA LEU A 537 21.02 4.05 -19.75
C LEU A 537 19.82 3.10 -19.90
N ASP A 538 19.89 2.17 -20.86
CA ASP A 538 19.13 0.90 -20.85
C ASP A 538 19.66 -0.02 -19.71
N LEU A 539 19.40 0.49 -18.49
CA LEU A 539 19.58 -0.02 -17.15
C LEU A 539 20.39 -1.33 -16.93
N TYR A 540 21.55 -1.17 -16.29
CA TYR A 540 22.33 -2.19 -15.58
C TYR A 540 22.34 -3.59 -16.22
N ASN A 541 22.60 -3.66 -17.52
CA ASN A 541 23.02 -4.88 -18.18
C ASN A 541 22.06 -6.08 -18.04
N ASN A 542 20.80 -5.91 -18.41
CA ASN A 542 19.92 -6.98 -18.90
C ASN A 542 20.47 -7.72 -20.17
N GLN A 543 21.75 -7.53 -20.50
CA GLN A 543 22.54 -8.28 -21.47
C GLN A 543 23.90 -8.78 -20.95
N LYS A 544 24.65 -8.11 -20.04
CA LYS A 544 25.86 -8.73 -19.44
C LYS A 544 25.55 -9.66 -18.28
N ALA A 545 24.67 -9.27 -17.34
CA ALA A 545 24.19 -10.22 -16.33
C ALA A 545 23.54 -11.42 -17.05
N ASN A 546 22.81 -11.14 -18.14
CA ASN A 546 22.07 -12.12 -18.92
C ASN A 546 22.92 -12.73 -20.08
N SER A 547 24.25 -12.50 -20.12
CA SER A 547 25.15 -13.07 -21.15
C SER A 547 25.64 -14.47 -20.81
N GLY A 548 25.63 -14.85 -19.53
CA GLY A 548 25.67 -16.24 -19.13
C GLY A 548 24.25 -16.80 -19.13
N GLU A 549 24.04 -17.97 -19.75
CA GLU A 549 22.72 -18.63 -19.81
C GLU A 549 22.13 -18.88 -18.41
N GLU A 550 22.98 -19.00 -17.39
CA GLU A 550 22.62 -19.27 -16.00
C GLU A 550 22.17 -18.02 -15.22
N ASN A 551 22.68 -16.82 -15.56
CA ASN A 551 22.73 -15.66 -14.65
C ASN A 551 21.55 -14.66 -14.76
N SER A 552 20.51 -14.99 -15.53
CA SER A 552 19.75 -13.98 -16.28
C SER A 552 18.39 -13.51 -15.73
N SER A 553 17.75 -14.25 -14.80
CA SER A 553 16.28 -14.14 -14.63
C SER A 553 15.74 -13.60 -13.31
N PHE A 554 16.59 -13.35 -12.31
CA PHE A 554 16.29 -12.28 -11.36
C PHE A 554 16.40 -10.94 -12.10
N ILE A 555 15.67 -9.90 -11.68
CA ILE A 555 15.57 -8.60 -12.37
C ILE A 555 14.86 -8.65 -13.75
N GLN A 556 15.02 -9.67 -14.59
CA GLN A 556 14.34 -9.74 -15.90
C GLN A 556 12.88 -10.28 -15.87
N SER A 557 12.24 -10.33 -14.70
CA SER A 557 10.88 -10.87 -14.58
C SER A 557 9.82 -9.78 -14.69
N ASP A 558 9.21 -9.64 -15.88
CA ASP A 558 8.02 -8.80 -16.15
C ASP A 558 6.95 -8.98 -15.07
N LEU A 559 6.79 -10.22 -14.59
CA LEU A 559 5.85 -10.56 -13.54
C LEU A 559 6.17 -9.83 -12.24
N MET A 560 7.42 -9.75 -11.79
CA MET A 560 7.74 -9.15 -10.49
C MET A 560 7.75 -7.60 -10.49
N GLY A 561 7.53 -6.96 -11.64
CA GLY A 561 7.59 -5.49 -11.75
C GLY A 561 9.01 -4.93 -11.73
N TRP A 562 9.97 -5.75 -12.13
CA TRP A 562 11.37 -5.37 -12.34
C TRP A 562 11.64 -4.93 -13.80
N ASP A 563 10.60 -4.95 -14.64
CA ASP A 563 10.61 -4.32 -15.96
C ASP A 563 10.66 -2.79 -15.80
N ASN A 564 11.75 -2.21 -16.27
CA ASN A 564 12.16 -0.83 -16.00
C ASN A 564 11.67 0.18 -17.07
N GLN A 565 10.62 -0.17 -17.82
CA GLN A 565 10.00 0.72 -18.80
C GLN A 565 9.59 2.06 -18.17
N GLY A 566 9.99 3.16 -18.82
CA GLY A 566 9.72 4.52 -18.36
C GLY A 566 10.69 5.08 -17.31
N ILE A 567 11.72 4.34 -16.87
CA ILE A 567 12.70 4.90 -15.92
C ILE A 567 13.53 6.04 -16.54
N LYS A 568 13.89 5.94 -17.83
CA LYS A 568 14.59 7.02 -18.54
C LYS A 568 13.72 8.29 -18.62
N ASP A 569 12.41 8.13 -18.78
CA ASP A 569 11.43 9.22 -18.74
C ASP A 569 11.28 9.80 -17.32
N GLU A 570 11.18 8.95 -16.28
CA GLU A 570 11.14 9.41 -14.88
C GLU A 570 12.38 10.25 -14.52
N ILE A 571 13.57 9.83 -14.97
CA ILE A 571 14.80 10.60 -14.77
C ILE A 571 14.78 11.90 -15.56
N ALA A 572 14.34 11.89 -16.83
CA ALA A 572 14.25 13.09 -17.65
C ALA A 572 13.26 14.13 -17.08
N ASP A 573 12.09 13.70 -16.61
CA ASP A 573 11.08 14.55 -15.97
C ASP A 573 11.61 15.15 -14.65
N ILE A 574 12.25 14.34 -13.80
CA ILE A 574 12.80 14.80 -12.52
C ILE A 574 14.02 15.72 -12.71
N ALA A 575 14.86 15.48 -13.73
CA ALA A 575 16.04 16.27 -14.02
C ALA A 575 15.73 17.56 -14.82
N SER A 576 14.61 17.63 -15.55
CA SER A 576 14.20 18.81 -16.34
C SER A 576 14.13 20.11 -15.54
N LYS A 577 13.99 20.05 -14.22
CA LYS A 577 14.03 21.22 -13.31
C LYS A 577 15.39 21.93 -13.23
N TYR A 578 16.48 21.29 -13.69
CA TYR A 578 17.83 21.89 -13.75
C TYR A 578 18.10 22.62 -15.07
N PHE A 579 17.19 22.51 -16.04
CA PHE A 579 17.33 23.03 -17.40
C PHE A 579 16.38 24.23 -17.58
N ASP A 580 16.92 25.37 -17.98
CA ASP A 580 16.31 26.70 -17.79
C ASP A 580 15.16 26.98 -18.78
N ASN A 581 15.10 26.21 -19.87
CA ASN A 581 14.14 26.38 -20.95
C ASN A 581 13.92 25.08 -21.74
N LYS A 582 12.90 25.08 -22.60
CA LYS A 582 12.48 23.91 -23.39
C LYS A 582 13.52 23.40 -24.40
N SER A 583 14.39 24.28 -24.92
CA SER A 583 15.47 23.87 -25.83
C SER A 583 16.48 23.03 -25.05
N GLN A 584 16.96 23.54 -23.91
CA GLN A 584 17.84 22.81 -23.00
C GLN A 584 17.22 21.47 -22.56
N GLN A 585 15.95 21.46 -22.12
CA GLN A 585 15.22 20.26 -21.69
C GLN A 585 15.10 19.19 -22.79
N SER A 586 15.01 19.58 -24.07
CA SER A 586 14.88 18.62 -25.17
C SER A 586 16.08 17.67 -25.33
N THR A 587 17.25 18.04 -24.78
CA THR A 587 18.43 17.15 -24.74
C THR A 587 18.22 15.91 -23.84
N LEU A 588 17.25 15.90 -22.93
CA LEU A 588 16.94 14.74 -22.09
C LEU A 588 16.05 13.73 -22.83
N HIS A 589 15.06 14.22 -23.58
CA HIS A 589 14.09 13.40 -24.33
C HIS A 589 14.50 13.19 -25.81
N SER A 590 15.79 13.16 -26.10
CA SER A 590 16.31 12.91 -27.45
C SER A 590 16.46 11.41 -27.71
N ASP A 591 15.67 10.88 -28.65
CA ASP A 591 15.65 9.45 -29.02
C ASP A 591 16.92 8.95 -29.71
N ASN A 592 17.78 9.86 -30.19
CA ASN A 592 18.98 9.54 -30.95
C ASN A 592 20.01 10.68 -30.93
N ALA A 593 21.24 10.38 -31.36
CA ALA A 593 22.36 11.30 -31.37
C ALA A 593 22.21 12.50 -32.33
N GLU A 594 21.42 12.41 -33.40
CA GLU A 594 21.23 13.53 -34.34
C GLU A 594 20.33 14.61 -33.71
N ASP A 595 19.19 14.21 -33.13
CA ASP A 595 18.31 15.11 -32.39
C ASP A 595 18.98 15.66 -31.12
N PHE A 596 19.75 14.83 -30.40
CA PHE A 596 20.51 15.30 -29.22
C PHE A 596 21.55 16.35 -29.58
N ASN A 597 22.39 16.11 -30.59
CA ASN A 597 23.41 17.08 -30.99
C ASN A 597 22.77 18.37 -31.50
N LYS A 598 21.66 18.27 -32.26
CA LYS A 598 20.90 19.44 -32.66
C LYS A 598 20.37 20.23 -31.46
N ALA A 599 19.81 19.57 -30.45
CA ALA A 599 19.32 20.22 -29.24
C ALA A 599 20.46 20.88 -28.42
N VAL A 600 21.67 20.29 -28.41
CA VAL A 600 22.88 20.88 -27.81
C VAL A 600 23.36 22.11 -28.60
N ASP A 601 23.44 22.00 -29.93
CA ASP A 601 23.80 23.10 -30.82
C ASP A 601 22.78 24.25 -30.72
N GLU A 602 21.50 23.93 -30.53
CA GLU A 602 20.45 24.92 -30.33
C GLU A 602 20.47 25.58 -28.94
N SER A 603 21.07 24.95 -27.92
CA SER A 603 20.94 25.38 -26.51
C SER A 603 22.21 25.92 -25.85
N TYR A 604 23.40 25.46 -26.26
CA TYR A 604 24.65 25.69 -25.54
C TYR A 604 25.80 26.21 -26.40
N LYS A 605 25.84 25.90 -27.70
CA LYS A 605 26.93 26.35 -28.58
C LYS A 605 26.75 27.79 -29.02
N ILE A 606 27.88 28.44 -29.26
CA ILE A 606 27.96 29.78 -29.83
C ILE A 606 28.05 29.67 -31.36
N ASP A 607 27.19 30.38 -32.08
CA ASP A 607 27.25 30.54 -33.54
C ASP A 607 27.53 32.00 -33.91
N ILE A 608 28.60 32.19 -34.69
CA ILE A 608 29.11 33.47 -35.21
C ILE A 608 29.27 33.40 -36.74
N THR A 609 28.47 32.55 -37.41
CA THR A 609 28.41 32.48 -38.87
C THR A 609 27.83 33.77 -39.47
N ASP A 610 26.93 34.43 -38.75
CA ASP A 610 26.54 35.82 -38.96
C ASP A 610 27.03 36.64 -37.76
N TRP A 611 27.78 37.71 -38.01
CA TRP A 611 28.32 38.59 -36.97
C TRP A 611 27.35 39.71 -36.57
N SER A 612 26.33 39.98 -37.39
CA SER A 612 25.30 41.00 -37.12
C SER A 612 24.15 40.48 -36.24
N ASP A 613 23.83 39.18 -36.37
CA ASP A 613 22.85 38.46 -35.53
C ASP A 613 23.45 37.14 -34.95
N PRO A 614 24.51 37.22 -34.12
CA PRO A 614 25.20 36.05 -33.58
C PRO A 614 24.38 35.37 -32.48
N LYS A 615 24.41 34.04 -32.44
CA LYS A 615 23.76 33.27 -31.39
C LYS A 615 24.72 32.97 -30.26
N ILE A 616 24.59 33.71 -29.16
CA ILE A 616 25.42 33.57 -27.95
C ILE A 616 24.50 33.17 -26.79
N PRO A 617 24.44 31.89 -26.35
CA PRO A 617 23.48 31.44 -25.35
C PRO A 617 23.68 31.99 -23.93
N GLY A 618 24.88 32.49 -23.60
CA GLY A 618 25.21 33.02 -22.26
C GLY A 618 25.32 31.97 -21.15
N VAL A 619 25.46 30.68 -21.50
CA VAL A 619 25.63 29.57 -20.56
C VAL A 619 27.11 29.19 -20.50
N THR A 620 27.72 29.20 -19.33
CA THR A 620 29.14 28.84 -19.14
C THR A 620 29.37 27.33 -19.21
N GLN A 621 30.63 26.90 -19.44
CA GLN A 621 30.99 25.47 -19.45
C GLN A 621 30.58 24.79 -18.14
N LYS A 622 30.84 25.41 -16.98
CA LYS A 622 30.52 24.84 -15.66
C LYS A 622 29.02 24.67 -15.46
N GLU A 623 28.19 25.56 -15.98
CA GLU A 623 26.72 25.39 -15.94
C GLU A 623 26.25 24.22 -16.83
N VAL A 624 26.87 23.99 -17.99
CA VAL A 624 26.60 22.80 -18.82
C VAL A 624 27.00 21.52 -18.06
N GLU A 625 28.18 21.51 -17.44
CA GLU A 625 28.67 20.40 -16.63
C GLU A 625 27.73 20.10 -15.44
N ASP A 626 27.32 21.13 -14.70
CA ASP A 626 26.45 20.99 -13.53
C ASP A 626 25.03 20.53 -13.90
N LYS A 627 24.49 20.97 -15.03
CA LYS A 627 23.19 20.47 -15.53
C LYS A 627 23.24 18.96 -15.80
N TYR A 628 24.26 18.46 -16.49
CA TYR A 628 24.37 17.03 -16.80
C TYR A 628 24.80 16.17 -15.60
N LEU A 629 25.64 16.69 -14.70
CA LEU A 629 25.89 16.05 -13.38
C LEU A 629 24.60 15.93 -12.56
N SER A 630 23.70 16.91 -12.63
CA SER A 630 22.40 16.86 -11.95
C SER A 630 21.45 15.80 -12.53
N VAL A 631 21.57 15.45 -13.83
CA VAL A 631 20.86 14.29 -14.41
C VAL A 631 21.42 12.98 -13.86
N ILE A 632 22.75 12.87 -13.75
CA ILE A 632 23.44 11.68 -13.23
C ILE A 632 23.16 11.49 -11.72
N TYR A 633 23.00 12.58 -10.98
CA TYR A 633 22.52 12.60 -9.61
C TYR A 633 21.10 12.03 -9.47
N GLU A 634 20.14 12.49 -10.27
CA GLU A 634 18.77 11.97 -10.20
C GLU A 634 18.65 10.55 -10.78
N THR A 635 19.47 10.21 -11.77
CA THR A 635 19.64 8.83 -12.26
C THR A 635 19.92 7.90 -11.07
N THR A 636 20.97 8.19 -10.30
CA THR A 636 21.33 7.44 -9.09
C THR A 636 20.13 7.22 -8.15
N ARG A 637 19.34 8.27 -7.89
CA ARG A 637 18.22 8.24 -6.93
C ARG A 637 17.01 7.46 -7.45
N VAL A 638 16.68 7.60 -8.73
CA VAL A 638 15.61 6.81 -9.37
C VAL A 638 16.01 5.33 -9.45
N LEU A 639 17.25 5.01 -9.86
CA LEU A 639 17.72 3.63 -9.89
C LEU A 639 17.74 3.00 -8.48
N ARG A 640 18.17 3.75 -7.47
CA ARG A 640 18.10 3.38 -6.04
C ARG A 640 16.68 3.04 -5.59
N LYS A 641 15.70 3.88 -5.93
CA LYS A 641 14.28 3.72 -5.61
C LYS A 641 13.70 2.45 -6.24
N HIS A 642 13.98 2.18 -7.52
CA HIS A 642 13.44 1.00 -8.22
C HIS A 642 14.12 -0.31 -7.79
N LEU A 643 15.42 -0.29 -7.48
CA LEU A 643 16.09 -1.42 -6.84
C LEU A 643 15.48 -1.75 -5.47
N LEU A 644 15.15 -0.73 -4.66
CA LEU A 644 14.45 -0.94 -3.38
C LEU A 644 13.04 -1.53 -3.54
N LYS A 645 12.24 -1.00 -4.47
CA LYS A 645 10.93 -1.60 -4.81
C LYS A 645 11.11 -3.07 -5.21
N SER A 646 12.11 -3.36 -6.04
CA SER A 646 12.41 -4.70 -6.54
C SER A 646 12.74 -5.70 -5.43
N LEU A 647 13.60 -5.30 -4.47
CA LEU A 647 13.94 -6.12 -3.30
C LEU A 647 12.74 -6.32 -2.36
N ASN A 648 11.99 -5.25 -2.07
CA ASN A 648 10.80 -5.31 -1.23
C ASN A 648 9.71 -6.22 -1.83
N ASP A 649 9.46 -6.12 -3.14
CA ASP A 649 8.48 -6.98 -3.81
C ASP A 649 8.94 -8.44 -3.88
N GLY A 650 10.26 -8.69 -4.01
CA GLY A 650 10.84 -10.01 -3.80
C GLY A 650 10.56 -10.59 -2.41
N ALA A 651 10.74 -9.79 -1.35
CA ALA A 651 10.40 -10.20 0.02
C ALA A 651 8.89 -10.48 0.20
N LYS A 652 8.02 -9.59 -0.28
CA LYS A 652 6.56 -9.79 -0.28
C LYS A 652 6.18 -11.09 -0.99
N PHE A 653 6.79 -11.41 -2.13
CA PHE A 653 6.54 -12.65 -2.85
C PHE A 653 6.98 -13.88 -2.05
N ILE A 654 8.15 -13.86 -1.42
CA ILE A 654 8.63 -14.97 -0.57
C ILE A 654 7.67 -15.22 0.60
N SER A 655 7.18 -14.15 1.25
CA SER A 655 6.15 -14.22 2.31
C SER A 655 4.80 -14.76 1.83
N ALA A 656 4.28 -14.23 0.72
CA ALA A 656 2.96 -14.55 0.21
C ALA A 656 2.89 -15.95 -0.43
N SER A 657 3.94 -16.34 -1.17
CA SER A 657 3.99 -17.62 -1.87
C SER A 657 3.93 -18.84 -0.94
N ARG A 658 4.48 -18.71 0.27
CA ARG A 658 4.40 -19.72 1.36
C ARG A 658 2.97 -20.20 1.64
N GLY A 659 1.96 -19.34 1.46
CA GLY A 659 0.55 -19.68 1.66
C GLY A 659 -0.23 -20.02 0.39
N VAL A 660 0.40 -20.06 -0.78
CA VAL A 660 -0.26 -20.15 -2.10
C VAL A 660 0.32 -21.27 -2.98
N ILE A 661 1.63 -21.53 -2.94
CA ILE A 661 2.27 -22.61 -3.71
C ILE A 661 2.56 -23.83 -2.81
N PRO A 662 2.66 -25.06 -3.37
CA PRO A 662 2.93 -26.25 -2.56
C PRO A 662 4.21 -26.17 -1.74
N ASN A 663 4.17 -26.60 -0.47
CA ASN A 663 5.26 -26.51 0.50
C ASN A 663 6.62 -26.99 -0.07
N ASN A 664 6.66 -28.13 -0.73
CA ASN A 664 7.88 -28.70 -1.31
C ASN A 664 8.44 -27.86 -2.47
N ILE A 665 7.60 -27.16 -3.24
CA ILE A 665 8.02 -26.24 -4.31
C ILE A 665 8.53 -24.93 -3.71
N TRP A 666 7.89 -24.42 -2.64
CA TRP A 666 8.39 -23.25 -1.91
C TRP A 666 9.75 -23.53 -1.25
N LEU A 667 9.88 -24.67 -0.55
CA LEU A 667 11.13 -25.12 0.05
C LEU A 667 12.23 -25.36 -1.01
N GLN A 668 11.87 -25.96 -2.16
CA GLN A 668 12.80 -26.10 -3.27
C GLN A 668 13.25 -24.74 -3.81
N MET A 669 12.34 -23.78 -4.04
CA MET A 669 12.71 -22.42 -4.44
C MET A 669 13.68 -21.78 -3.43
N MET A 670 13.37 -21.86 -2.13
CA MET A 670 14.17 -21.25 -1.06
C MET A 670 15.56 -21.89 -0.97
N HIS A 671 15.66 -23.22 -0.96
CA HIS A 671 16.96 -23.91 -0.90
C HIS A 671 17.77 -23.70 -2.19
N LYS A 672 17.17 -23.93 -3.38
CA LYS A 672 17.86 -23.88 -4.67
C LYS A 672 18.25 -22.48 -5.15
N THR A 673 17.50 -21.44 -4.76
CA THR A 673 17.73 -20.06 -5.21
C THR A 673 18.42 -19.22 -4.14
N PHE A 674 18.12 -19.47 -2.87
CA PHE A 674 18.48 -18.58 -1.76
C PHE A 674 19.40 -19.22 -0.72
N GLY A 675 19.82 -20.48 -0.92
CA GLY A 675 20.70 -21.21 0.02
C GLY A 675 20.09 -21.33 1.41
N TYR A 676 18.76 -21.43 1.49
CA TYR A 676 17.98 -21.38 2.72
C TYR A 676 17.69 -22.80 3.24
N TYR A 677 18.14 -23.09 4.46
CA TYR A 677 18.16 -24.42 5.09
C TYR A 677 17.25 -24.49 6.33
N ALA A 678 15.94 -24.47 6.16
CA ALA A 678 15.02 -24.65 7.29
C ALA A 678 14.87 -26.14 7.69
N LEU A 679 15.91 -26.70 8.32
CA LEU A 679 15.93 -28.06 8.90
C LEU A 679 15.89 -28.00 10.43
N ASP A 680 14.71 -28.20 11.02
CA ASP A 680 14.37 -28.45 12.45
C ASP A 680 15.20 -27.80 13.60
N GLY A 681 15.98 -26.75 13.34
CA GLY A 681 16.87 -26.10 14.31
C GLY A 681 18.16 -26.87 14.63
N GLU A 682 18.54 -27.89 13.84
CA GLU A 682 19.85 -28.54 13.96
C GLU A 682 20.86 -27.86 13.02
N SER A 683 22.02 -27.45 13.58
CA SER A 683 23.10 -26.86 12.80
C SER A 683 23.51 -27.81 11.66
N PRO A 684 23.41 -27.38 10.38
CA PRO A 684 23.59 -28.27 9.25
C PRO A 684 25.02 -28.81 9.17
N ASP A 685 25.16 -30.13 9.11
CA ASP A 685 26.45 -30.81 8.98
C ASP A 685 27.22 -30.30 7.75
N GLN A 686 28.52 -30.06 7.89
CA GLN A 686 29.27 -29.21 6.94
C GLN A 686 29.34 -29.78 5.51
N ASP A 687 29.19 -31.10 5.36
CA ASP A 687 29.11 -31.77 4.06
C ASP A 687 27.80 -31.42 3.30
N ASN A 688 26.70 -31.16 4.02
CA ASN A 688 25.39 -30.81 3.46
C ASN A 688 25.33 -29.36 2.94
N LEU A 689 26.30 -28.51 3.31
CA LEU A 689 26.38 -27.10 2.95
C LEU A 689 27.08 -26.82 1.60
N SER A 690 27.49 -27.87 0.88
CA SER A 690 28.14 -27.72 -0.43
C SER A 690 27.18 -27.23 -1.52
N LEU A 691 27.69 -26.45 -2.49
CA LEU A 691 26.93 -26.03 -3.68
C LEU A 691 26.42 -27.24 -4.49
N GLN A 692 27.14 -28.36 -4.43
CA GLN A 692 26.71 -29.64 -5.00
C GLN A 692 25.47 -30.20 -4.27
N SER A 693 25.48 -30.25 -2.92
CA SER A 693 24.32 -30.66 -2.11
C SER A 693 23.07 -29.83 -2.43
N ILE A 694 23.23 -28.49 -2.46
CA ILE A 694 22.15 -27.56 -2.85
C ILE A 694 21.60 -27.96 -4.22
N ASN A 695 22.45 -28.14 -5.23
CA ASN A 695 21.99 -28.43 -6.59
C ASN A 695 21.43 -29.86 -6.78
N GLU A 696 21.93 -30.88 -6.08
CA GLU A 696 21.53 -32.28 -6.29
C GLU A 696 20.26 -32.72 -5.53
N THR A 697 19.88 -32.07 -4.42
CA THR A 697 18.68 -32.40 -3.61
C THR A 697 17.38 -32.47 -4.46
N PRO A 698 16.71 -33.63 -4.65
CA PRO A 698 15.52 -33.72 -5.50
C PRO A 698 14.24 -33.20 -4.80
N LEU A 699 13.16 -32.98 -5.57
CA LEU A 699 11.92 -32.35 -5.08
C LEU A 699 11.24 -33.17 -3.97
N GLU A 700 11.41 -34.48 -4.02
CA GLU A 700 10.82 -35.45 -3.10
C GLU A 700 11.44 -35.40 -1.69
N GLU A 701 12.64 -34.83 -1.51
CA GLU A 701 13.27 -34.74 -0.18
C GLU A 701 12.75 -33.54 0.65
N TYR A 702 12.09 -32.57 0.03
CA TYR A 702 11.55 -31.37 0.70
C TYR A 702 10.23 -31.67 1.43
N THR A 703 10.32 -32.44 2.52
CA THR A 703 9.17 -32.88 3.33
C THR A 703 9.41 -32.73 4.84
N GLU A 704 8.32 -32.58 5.59
CA GLU A 704 8.32 -32.59 7.06
C GLU A 704 8.88 -33.91 7.63
N GLU A 705 8.69 -35.05 6.94
CA GLU A 705 9.26 -36.35 7.33
C GLU A 705 10.80 -36.37 7.29
N ASN A 706 11.41 -35.47 6.51
CA ASN A 706 12.84 -35.24 6.41
C ASN A 706 13.33 -34.03 7.24
N GLY A 707 12.49 -33.47 8.11
CA GLY A 707 12.84 -32.34 8.99
C GLY A 707 12.75 -30.96 8.34
N TRP A 708 12.24 -30.82 7.11
CA TRP A 708 12.03 -29.51 6.50
C TRP A 708 10.84 -28.79 7.12
N VAL A 709 11.09 -27.60 7.66
CA VAL A 709 10.11 -26.74 8.32
C VAL A 709 9.86 -25.49 7.47
N ILE A 710 8.61 -25.01 7.45
CA ILE A 710 8.27 -23.69 6.91
C ILE A 710 8.09 -22.72 8.08
N PRO A 711 8.74 -21.54 8.10
CA PRO A 711 8.58 -20.59 9.20
C PRO A 711 7.16 -20.04 9.32
N ASP A 712 6.58 -20.14 10.52
CA ASP A 712 5.22 -19.67 10.84
C ASP A 712 5.00 -18.15 10.70
N SER A 713 6.08 -17.35 10.70
CA SER A 713 5.99 -15.88 10.73
C SER A 713 7.01 -15.19 9.83
N ASP A 714 6.68 -13.98 9.39
CA ASP A 714 7.58 -13.12 8.62
C ASP A 714 8.79 -12.67 9.44
N LYS A 715 8.66 -12.55 10.77
CA LYS A 715 9.83 -12.29 11.63
C LYS A 715 10.82 -13.45 11.54
N THR A 716 10.36 -14.69 11.74
CA THR A 716 11.20 -15.89 11.67
C THR A 716 11.79 -16.11 10.27
N LEU A 717 11.09 -15.68 9.23
CA LEU A 717 11.52 -15.77 7.83
C LEU A 717 12.59 -14.71 7.47
N PHE A 718 12.39 -13.45 7.88
CA PHE A 718 13.25 -12.32 7.48
C PHE A 718 14.27 -11.86 8.53
N SER A 719 14.23 -12.34 9.77
CA SER A 719 15.36 -12.22 10.70
C SER A 719 16.56 -13.05 10.20
N PRO A 720 17.78 -12.49 10.17
CA PRO A 720 19.00 -13.27 10.01
C PRO A 720 19.14 -14.33 11.12
N ASN A 721 19.35 -15.59 10.71
CA ASN A 721 19.51 -16.72 11.62
C ASN A 721 20.52 -17.71 11.03
N LEU A 722 21.52 -18.10 11.83
CA LEU A 722 22.57 -19.05 11.47
C LEU A 722 22.04 -20.44 11.10
N ASP A 723 20.96 -20.89 11.74
CA ASP A 723 20.37 -22.22 11.51
C ASP A 723 19.78 -22.35 10.10
N TYR A 724 19.31 -21.24 9.53
CA TYR A 724 18.63 -21.20 8.24
C TYR A 724 19.49 -20.62 7.10
N VAL A 725 20.46 -19.77 7.43
CA VAL A 725 21.34 -19.08 6.47
C VAL A 725 22.75 -19.04 7.07
N PRO A 726 23.57 -20.09 6.85
CA PRO A 726 24.86 -20.25 7.53
C PRO A 726 25.91 -19.23 7.10
N THR A 727 25.70 -18.55 5.96
CA THR A 727 26.57 -17.48 5.43
C THR A 727 26.64 -16.22 6.31
N TYR A 728 25.96 -16.21 7.47
CA TYR A 728 25.98 -15.12 8.45
C TYR A 728 26.92 -15.34 9.65
N ASP A 729 27.56 -16.50 9.80
CA ASP A 729 28.62 -16.67 10.82
C ASP A 729 29.80 -15.74 10.47
N GLU A 730 30.28 -14.96 11.44
CA GLU A 730 31.46 -14.11 11.26
C GLU A 730 32.70 -14.91 10.82
N LEU A 731 32.76 -16.20 11.19
CA LEU A 731 33.80 -17.15 10.84
C LEU A 731 33.47 -17.99 9.59
N PHE A 732 32.31 -17.82 8.93
CA PHE A 732 31.95 -18.59 7.73
C PHE A 732 33.06 -18.56 6.64
N PRO A 733 33.63 -17.40 6.26
CA PRO A 733 34.72 -17.34 5.27
C PRO A 733 36.03 -18.01 5.72
N VAL A 734 36.19 -18.31 7.02
CA VAL A 734 37.40 -18.91 7.59
C VAL A 734 37.37 -20.43 7.50
N TYR A 735 36.18 -21.04 7.50
CA TYR A 735 36.01 -22.49 7.63
C TYR A 735 35.46 -23.21 6.38
N VAL A 736 34.89 -22.49 5.41
CA VAL A 736 34.51 -23.09 4.11
C VAL A 736 35.68 -23.13 3.12
N THR A 737 35.75 -24.19 2.31
CA THR A 737 36.66 -24.23 1.14
C THR A 737 36.19 -23.26 0.04
N ALA A 738 36.97 -23.11 -1.04
CA ALA A 738 36.50 -22.42 -2.24
C ALA A 738 35.22 -23.08 -2.78
N GLU A 739 35.25 -24.39 -3.03
CA GLU A 739 34.14 -25.23 -3.53
C GLU A 739 32.85 -25.23 -2.66
N GLN A 740 32.92 -24.70 -1.43
CA GLN A 740 31.79 -24.52 -0.50
C GLN A 740 31.31 -23.05 -0.41
N ALA A 741 32.02 -22.11 -1.02
CA ALA A 741 31.74 -20.69 -0.92
C ALA A 741 30.72 -20.24 -1.99
N TYR A 742 29.49 -19.97 -1.55
CA TYR A 742 28.44 -19.36 -2.37
C TYR A 742 27.85 -18.13 -1.66
N TRP A 743 27.05 -17.37 -2.39
CA TRP A 743 26.37 -16.17 -1.89
C TRP A 743 24.97 -16.07 -2.48
N THR A 744 24.04 -15.47 -1.76
CA THR A 744 22.60 -15.49 -2.11
C THR A 744 21.99 -14.10 -1.98
N LEU A 745 20.91 -13.83 -2.73
CA LEU A 745 20.23 -12.54 -2.72
C LEU A 745 19.36 -12.34 -1.46
N TYR A 746 19.21 -13.39 -0.65
CA TYR A 746 18.31 -13.41 0.50
C TYR A 746 18.57 -12.32 1.56
N PRO A 747 19.83 -12.01 1.94
CA PRO A 747 20.12 -10.94 2.90
C PRO A 747 19.58 -9.58 2.49
N TYR A 748 19.45 -9.33 1.19
CA TYR A 748 18.96 -8.07 0.63
C TYR A 748 17.44 -7.98 0.67
N PHE A 749 16.72 -9.11 0.55
CA PHE A 749 15.28 -9.16 0.82
C PHE A 749 15.00 -9.02 2.33
N GLN A 750 15.77 -9.74 3.17
CA GLN A 750 15.70 -9.61 4.63
C GLN A 750 15.92 -8.16 5.07
N TYR A 751 16.99 -7.51 4.61
CA TYR A 751 17.28 -6.12 4.97
C TYR A 751 16.25 -5.12 4.41
N ALA A 752 15.84 -5.25 3.14
CA ALA A 752 14.85 -4.35 2.54
C ALA A 752 13.50 -4.42 3.28
N GLN A 753 13.02 -5.64 3.56
CA GLN A 753 11.78 -5.90 4.30
C GLN A 753 11.80 -5.32 5.73
N LEU A 754 12.96 -5.32 6.39
CA LEU A 754 13.10 -4.83 7.78
C LEU A 754 13.38 -3.32 7.89
N TYR A 755 14.13 -2.73 6.95
CA TYR A 755 14.66 -1.36 7.09
C TYR A 755 14.31 -0.40 5.93
N ASN A 756 13.83 -0.89 4.79
CA ASN A 756 13.45 -0.10 3.60
C ASN A 756 14.52 0.92 3.12
N LYS A 757 15.81 0.61 3.35
CA LYS A 757 16.99 1.36 2.89
C LYS A 757 17.76 0.52 1.86
N ILE A 758 18.47 1.15 0.91
CA ILE A 758 19.55 0.43 0.20
C ILE A 758 20.61 0.08 1.22
N LEU A 759 20.96 -1.20 1.25
CA LEU A 759 22.11 -1.67 1.98
C LEU A 759 23.40 -1.21 1.31
N ASN A 760 24.28 -0.56 2.07
CA ASN A 760 25.71 -0.56 1.76
C ASN A 760 26.41 -1.53 2.73
N PRO A 761 26.93 -2.68 2.26
CA PRO A 761 27.71 -3.63 3.09
C PRO A 761 28.91 -2.98 3.82
N SER A 762 29.44 -1.89 3.26
CA SER A 762 30.50 -1.10 3.90
C SER A 762 30.04 -0.45 5.21
N ASN A 763 28.75 -0.10 5.31
CA ASN A 763 28.15 0.69 6.40
C ASN A 763 27.21 -0.13 7.30
N VAL A 764 26.87 -1.36 6.93
CA VAL A 764 26.05 -2.28 7.73
C VAL A 764 26.89 -3.48 8.17
N ASN A 765 26.71 -3.90 9.42
CA ASN A 765 27.19 -5.15 10.01
C ASN A 765 26.00 -6.10 10.23
N ILE A 766 26.32 -7.38 10.45
CA ILE A 766 25.45 -8.33 11.14
C ILE A 766 26.07 -8.59 12.50
N GLU A 767 25.28 -8.48 13.57
CA GLU A 767 25.74 -8.65 14.95
C GLU A 767 24.72 -9.51 15.71
N SER A 768 25.14 -10.28 16.71
CA SER A 768 24.21 -11.08 17.53
C SER A 768 23.18 -10.18 18.23
N ASP A 769 21.92 -10.59 18.25
CA ASP A 769 20.91 -9.88 19.05
C ASP A 769 21.18 -10.14 20.54
N PRO A 770 21.45 -9.11 21.38
CA PRO A 770 21.72 -9.31 22.80
C PRO A 770 20.47 -9.72 23.63
N ASN A 771 19.29 -9.85 23.01
CA ASN A 771 18.02 -10.16 23.66
C ASN A 771 17.46 -11.56 23.31
N GLU A 772 17.97 -12.23 22.27
CA GLU A 772 17.52 -13.56 21.83
C GLU A 772 18.66 -14.59 21.95
N ASP A 773 18.33 -15.89 21.97
CA ASP A 773 19.37 -16.93 22.06
C ASP A 773 20.26 -16.90 20.80
N GLY A 774 21.57 -17.10 20.99
CA GLY A 774 22.65 -16.59 20.13
C GLY A 774 22.76 -17.09 18.67
N ASN A 775 21.75 -17.77 18.14
CA ASN A 775 21.61 -18.11 16.72
C ASN A 775 20.97 -16.95 15.93
N TYR A 776 20.23 -16.06 16.61
CA TYR A 776 19.57 -14.89 16.02
C TYR A 776 20.51 -13.70 15.92
N LEU A 777 20.53 -13.07 14.73
CA LEU A 777 21.38 -11.94 14.42
C LEU A 777 20.53 -10.77 13.89
N GLN A 778 21.02 -9.56 14.09
CA GLN A 778 20.41 -8.30 13.67
C GLN A 778 21.33 -7.54 12.72
N PHE A 779 20.73 -6.77 11.80
CA PHE A 779 21.48 -5.83 10.97
C PHE A 779 21.71 -4.54 11.75
N VAL A 780 22.97 -4.12 11.87
CA VAL A 780 23.38 -2.93 12.65
C VAL A 780 24.09 -1.94 11.73
N GLU A 781 23.74 -0.65 11.83
CA GLU A 781 24.41 0.44 11.09
C GLU A 781 25.69 0.83 11.85
N LYS A 782 26.85 0.80 11.18
CA LYS A 782 28.17 0.99 11.80
C LYS A 782 28.31 2.44 12.30
N GLU A 783 28.51 2.63 13.60
CA GLU A 783 28.61 3.97 14.21
C GLU A 783 29.83 4.78 13.71
N ASP A 784 30.94 4.11 13.40
CA ASP A 784 32.19 4.73 12.91
C ASP A 784 32.46 4.39 11.43
N ASN A 785 32.10 5.31 10.52
CA ASN A 785 32.89 5.69 9.33
C ASN A 785 32.22 6.82 8.51
N ALA A 786 32.05 8.00 9.12
CA ALA A 786 31.48 9.17 8.44
C ALA A 786 32.35 9.75 7.30
N SER A 787 33.61 9.28 7.13
CA SER A 787 34.50 9.68 6.03
C SER A 787 34.22 8.94 4.73
N ASP A 788 33.77 7.69 4.81
CA ASP A 788 33.64 6.77 3.68
C ASP A 788 32.15 6.60 3.32
N LYS A 789 31.37 7.68 3.44
CA LYS A 789 29.99 7.75 2.96
C LYS A 789 29.96 7.71 1.43
N ASP A 790 29.96 6.49 0.92
CA ASP A 790 29.68 6.18 -0.47
C ASP A 790 28.36 6.83 -0.90
N VAL A 791 28.32 7.34 -2.13
CA VAL A 791 27.35 8.32 -2.63
C VAL A 791 25.92 7.74 -2.75
N TYR A 792 25.82 6.41 -2.63
CA TYR A 792 24.58 5.62 -2.69
C TYR A 792 24.04 5.24 -1.30
N SER A 793 24.77 5.56 -0.22
CA SER A 793 24.45 5.14 1.15
C SER A 793 23.34 5.97 1.80
N GLU A 794 23.38 7.29 1.65
CA GLU A 794 22.30 8.23 1.98
C GLU A 794 22.16 9.24 0.83
N ASP A 795 21.06 10.00 0.79
CA ASP A 795 20.89 11.03 -0.24
C ASP A 795 21.88 12.17 0.00
N VAL A 796 23.03 12.09 -0.68
CA VAL A 796 24.01 13.19 -0.75
C VAL A 796 23.32 14.43 -1.27
N GLU A 797 23.48 15.58 -0.62
CA GLU A 797 22.94 16.84 -1.13
C GLU A 797 23.59 17.16 -2.48
N LEU A 798 22.80 17.54 -3.49
CA LEU A 798 23.28 17.86 -4.85
C LEU A 798 24.51 18.77 -4.86
N GLN A 799 24.55 19.78 -4.00
CA GLN A 799 25.67 20.72 -3.87
C GLN A 799 27.02 20.07 -3.47
N ASN A 800 27.01 18.87 -2.88
CA ASN A 800 28.21 18.06 -2.64
C ASN A 800 28.55 17.14 -3.84
N PHE A 801 27.61 16.91 -4.76
CA PHE A 801 27.77 16.11 -5.99
C PHE A 801 28.24 16.96 -7.20
N LEU A 802 28.09 18.30 -7.15
CA LEU A 802 28.53 19.23 -8.20
C LEU A 802 30.02 19.67 -8.06
N SER A 803 30.82 18.97 -7.27
CA SER A 803 32.22 19.33 -7.04
C SER A 803 33.12 19.03 -8.26
N PRO A 804 34.26 19.72 -8.42
CA PRO A 804 35.23 19.39 -9.47
C PRO A 804 35.73 17.94 -9.40
N GLU A 805 35.91 17.40 -8.19
CA GLU A 805 36.35 16.03 -7.95
C GLU A 805 35.29 15.01 -8.38
N ALA A 806 34.00 15.33 -8.20
CA ALA A 806 32.89 14.52 -8.70
C ALA A 806 32.86 14.49 -10.23
N TYR A 807 33.13 15.63 -10.88
CA TYR A 807 33.22 15.73 -12.34
C TYR A 807 34.43 14.97 -12.91
N GLU A 808 35.62 15.08 -12.30
CA GLU A 808 36.79 14.29 -12.70
C GLU A 808 36.55 12.78 -12.54
N ALA A 809 35.90 12.36 -11.46
CA ALA A 809 35.56 10.97 -11.23
C ALA A 809 34.48 10.44 -12.21
N TYR A 810 33.49 11.28 -12.56
CA TYR A 810 32.56 11.00 -13.65
C TYR A 810 33.30 10.82 -14.99
N LEU A 811 34.16 11.77 -15.40
CA LEU A 811 34.90 11.70 -16.66
C LEU A 811 35.81 10.46 -16.75
N LYS A 812 36.38 10.03 -15.61
CA LYS A 812 37.17 8.80 -15.50
C LYS A 812 36.36 7.52 -15.71
N ASN A 813 35.08 7.53 -15.32
CA ASN A 813 34.17 6.38 -15.37
C ASN A 813 33.13 6.47 -16.51
N LYS A 814 33.16 7.52 -17.33
CA LYS A 814 32.13 7.87 -18.34
C LYS A 814 31.77 6.75 -19.32
N ASP A 815 32.73 5.91 -19.70
CA ASP A 815 32.54 4.84 -20.69
C ASP A 815 32.03 3.54 -20.03
N ASN A 816 31.92 3.52 -18.70
CA ASN A 816 31.54 2.38 -17.87
C ASN A 816 30.97 2.86 -16.53
N TRP A 817 29.83 3.58 -16.54
CA TRP A 817 29.20 4.06 -15.29
C TRP A 817 29.02 2.89 -14.29
N PHE A 818 28.66 1.71 -14.80
CA PHE A 818 28.22 0.54 -14.02
C PHE A 818 29.12 -0.70 -14.02
N ASN A 819 30.29 -0.73 -14.70
CA ASN A 819 31.19 -1.88 -14.54
C ASN A 819 32.02 -1.70 -13.27
N SER A 820 31.99 -2.67 -12.37
CA SER A 820 33.08 -2.82 -11.39
C SER A 820 34.41 -3.08 -12.11
N VAL A 821 35.53 -2.65 -11.53
CA VAL A 821 36.87 -2.87 -12.11
C VAL A 821 37.15 -4.37 -12.16
N THR A 822 37.06 -4.96 -13.35
CA THR A 822 37.21 -6.40 -13.55
C THR A 822 38.57 -6.89 -13.05
N LYS A 823 38.53 -7.84 -12.12
CA LYS A 823 39.68 -8.47 -11.45
C LYS A 823 40.87 -8.72 -12.40
N ASN A 824 41.93 -7.91 -12.30
CA ASN A 824 43.26 -8.25 -12.84
C ASN A 824 44.40 -7.40 -12.25
N ASP A 825 44.15 -6.16 -11.82
CA ASP A 825 45.17 -5.30 -11.17
C ASP A 825 45.50 -5.69 -9.70
N LYS A 826 45.66 -7.00 -9.43
CA LYS A 826 46.15 -7.55 -8.14
C LYS A 826 47.64 -7.20 -7.86
N THR A 827 48.18 -6.09 -8.40
CA THR A 827 49.62 -5.73 -8.32
C THR A 827 49.97 -4.28 -7.98
N ASN A 828 49.03 -3.32 -7.97
CA ASN A 828 49.32 -1.88 -7.69
C ASN A 828 48.28 -1.19 -6.77
N SER A 829 47.83 -1.86 -5.69
CA SER A 829 46.82 -1.28 -4.77
C SER A 829 47.25 0.04 -4.10
N THR A 830 48.54 0.35 -4.05
CA THR A 830 49.09 1.58 -3.46
C THR A 830 48.92 2.86 -4.29
N VAL A 831 48.41 2.77 -5.53
CA VAL A 831 48.19 3.96 -6.39
C VAL A 831 46.75 4.48 -6.29
N ALA A 832 45.78 3.60 -6.00
CA ALA A 832 44.37 3.98 -5.87
C ALA A 832 44.07 4.75 -4.57
N GLU A 833 44.83 4.51 -3.50
CA GLU A 833 44.62 5.09 -2.17
C GLU A 833 45.19 6.50 -1.99
N GLN A 834 45.84 7.09 -3.02
CA GLN A 834 46.61 8.34 -2.87
C GLN A 834 46.09 9.55 -3.66
N ASN A 835 45.09 9.42 -4.53
CA ASN A 835 44.53 10.57 -5.28
C ASN A 835 43.03 10.41 -5.59
N GLY A 836 42.21 11.34 -5.07
CA GLY A 836 40.86 11.63 -5.56
C GLY A 836 39.73 10.76 -4.99
N ILE A 837 38.52 11.32 -4.99
CA ILE A 837 37.30 10.67 -4.49
C ILE A 837 36.84 9.59 -5.48
N LYS A 838 36.38 8.45 -4.96
CA LYS A 838 36.00 7.27 -5.75
C LYS A 838 34.49 7.23 -6.04
N PHE A 839 34.03 7.97 -7.05
CA PHE A 839 32.63 7.87 -7.54
C PHE A 839 32.47 6.68 -8.51
N GLU A 840 32.39 5.46 -7.98
CA GLU A 840 31.94 4.29 -8.76
C GLU A 840 30.41 4.21 -8.66
N PHE A 841 29.67 4.13 -9.78
CA PHE A 841 28.21 3.85 -9.74
C PHE A 841 27.97 2.34 -9.64
N SER A 842 28.81 1.63 -8.89
CA SER A 842 28.53 0.26 -8.51
C SER A 842 27.42 0.28 -7.46
N PHE A 843 26.25 -0.24 -7.84
CA PHE A 843 25.30 -0.76 -6.87
C PHE A 843 25.93 -2.01 -6.23
N ASP A 844 26.87 -1.79 -5.31
CA ASP A 844 27.65 -2.79 -4.58
C ASP A 844 26.82 -3.55 -3.52
N ILE A 845 25.51 -3.64 -3.75
CA ILE A 845 24.51 -4.49 -3.10
C ILE A 845 24.74 -6.00 -3.34
N PHE A 846 25.99 -6.37 -3.61
CA PHE A 846 26.46 -7.74 -3.76
C PHE A 846 27.76 -7.98 -2.97
N LYS A 847 28.37 -6.96 -2.35
CA LYS A 847 29.50 -7.14 -1.41
C LYS A 847 29.01 -7.83 -0.14
N TYR A 848 29.84 -8.72 0.39
CA TYR A 848 29.47 -9.61 1.50
C TYR A 848 29.31 -8.85 2.82
N PHE A 849 28.31 -9.23 3.64
CA PHE A 849 28.07 -8.66 4.98
C PHE A 849 29.12 -9.09 6.04
N SER A 850 30.14 -9.88 5.67
CA SER A 850 31.09 -10.44 6.62
C SER A 850 32.14 -9.42 7.08
N GLY A 851 32.41 -9.40 8.38
CA GLY A 851 33.55 -8.68 8.96
C GLY A 851 34.92 -9.32 8.64
N ILE A 852 34.96 -10.54 8.10
CA ILE A 852 36.18 -11.25 7.74
C ILE A 852 36.34 -11.30 6.20
N PRO A 853 37.50 -10.92 5.64
CA PRO A 853 37.73 -10.95 4.21
C PRO A 853 37.93 -12.38 3.68
N TRP A 854 37.15 -12.73 2.66
CA TRP A 854 37.32 -13.94 1.85
C TRP A 854 38.72 -14.00 1.18
N THR A 855 39.23 -15.22 0.99
CA THR A 855 40.46 -15.47 0.22
C THR A 855 40.27 -15.20 -1.27
N SER A 856 41.36 -15.02 -2.04
CA SER A 856 41.24 -14.87 -3.51
C SER A 856 40.53 -16.05 -4.17
N GLU A 857 40.77 -17.28 -3.73
CA GLU A 857 40.17 -18.47 -4.33
C GLU A 857 38.66 -18.51 -4.05
N GLN A 858 38.21 -18.24 -2.83
CA GLN A 858 36.77 -18.08 -2.53
C GLN A 858 36.15 -16.87 -3.26
N VAL A 859 36.83 -15.72 -3.35
CA VAL A 859 36.33 -14.54 -4.11
C VAL A 859 36.21 -14.83 -5.60
N ASP A 860 37.09 -15.69 -6.13
CA ASP A 860 37.07 -16.13 -7.52
C ASP A 860 35.96 -17.18 -7.73
N GLU A 861 35.77 -18.14 -6.82
CA GLU A 861 34.65 -19.09 -6.80
C GLU A 861 33.27 -18.40 -6.70
N ILE A 862 33.05 -17.52 -5.71
CA ILE A 862 31.77 -16.80 -5.53
C ILE A 862 31.53 -15.81 -6.69
N ALA A 863 32.50 -15.54 -7.57
CA ALA A 863 32.24 -14.79 -8.81
C ALA A 863 31.82 -15.67 -9.99
N GLU A 864 32.20 -16.95 -9.98
CA GLU A 864 31.78 -17.97 -10.96
C GLU A 864 30.41 -18.59 -10.54
N HIS A 865 30.21 -18.74 -9.24
CA HIS A 865 29.04 -19.33 -8.58
C HIS A 865 28.24 -18.36 -7.71
N ASN A 866 28.21 -17.07 -8.10
CA ASN A 866 27.45 -16.04 -7.40
C ASN A 866 25.93 -16.29 -7.49
N ILE A 867 25.17 -15.67 -6.58
CA ILE A 867 23.73 -15.33 -6.59
C ILE A 867 22.93 -15.69 -7.85
N SER A 868 23.40 -15.27 -9.02
CA SER A 868 22.74 -15.43 -10.31
C SER A 868 22.75 -16.86 -10.85
N SER A 869 23.78 -17.67 -10.57
CA SER A 869 23.89 -19.08 -11.02
C SER A 869 23.33 -20.10 -10.03
N LEU A 870 22.79 -19.67 -8.87
CA LEU A 870 21.86 -20.47 -8.05
C LEU A 870 20.46 -20.54 -8.70
N ASN A 871 20.43 -21.17 -9.88
CA ASN A 871 19.28 -21.90 -10.44
C ASN A 871 17.93 -21.15 -10.41
N ALA A 872 17.93 -19.86 -10.79
CA ALA A 872 16.75 -18.97 -10.80
C ALA A 872 15.54 -19.48 -11.61
N LYS A 873 15.73 -20.54 -12.41
CA LYS A 873 14.66 -21.42 -12.92
C LYS A 873 13.60 -21.73 -11.85
N TYR A 874 14.00 -22.16 -10.63
CA TYR A 874 13.05 -22.55 -9.59
C TYR A 874 12.25 -21.36 -9.05
N PHE A 875 12.86 -20.18 -8.98
CA PHE A 875 12.15 -18.93 -8.66
C PHE A 875 11.13 -18.58 -9.74
N ASN A 876 11.49 -18.65 -11.02
CA ASN A 876 10.54 -18.42 -12.13
C ASN A 876 9.40 -19.45 -12.15
N GLU A 877 9.70 -20.71 -11.84
CA GLU A 877 8.72 -21.79 -11.74
C GLU A 877 7.74 -21.54 -10.58
N ALA A 878 8.23 -21.14 -9.41
CA ALA A 878 7.42 -20.72 -8.27
C ALA A 878 6.58 -19.46 -8.55
N VAL A 879 7.16 -18.42 -9.16
CA VAL A 879 6.47 -17.18 -9.58
C VAL A 879 5.35 -17.49 -10.58
N SER A 880 5.62 -18.37 -11.56
CA SER A 880 4.63 -18.82 -12.52
C SER A 880 3.49 -19.57 -11.83
N ILE A 881 3.81 -20.58 -11.00
CA ILE A 881 2.83 -21.38 -10.24
C ILE A 881 1.99 -20.49 -9.31
N PHE A 882 2.59 -19.48 -8.67
CA PHE A 882 1.90 -18.51 -7.83
C PHE A 882 0.89 -17.68 -8.63
N ASN A 883 1.31 -17.04 -9.72
CA ASN A 883 0.42 -16.29 -10.62
C ASN A 883 -0.72 -17.18 -11.15
N ASP A 884 -0.39 -18.40 -11.58
CA ASP A 884 -1.36 -19.37 -12.12
C ASP A 884 -2.36 -19.84 -11.06
N THR A 885 -1.92 -20.02 -9.81
CA THR A 885 -2.78 -20.49 -8.71
C THR A 885 -3.66 -19.35 -8.20
N TYR A 886 -3.09 -18.15 -8.07
CA TYR A 886 -3.81 -16.97 -7.60
C TYR A 886 -4.83 -16.46 -8.62
N GLN A 887 -4.53 -16.54 -9.93
CA GLN A 887 -5.54 -16.33 -10.97
C GLN A 887 -6.73 -17.27 -10.80
N LYS A 888 -6.48 -18.56 -10.52
CA LYS A 888 -7.54 -19.56 -10.30
C LYS A 888 -8.33 -19.31 -9.01
N GLU A 889 -7.71 -18.76 -7.95
CA GLU A 889 -8.44 -18.31 -6.75
C GLU A 889 -9.38 -17.14 -7.10
N VAL A 890 -8.87 -16.08 -7.75
CA VAL A 890 -9.67 -14.92 -8.18
C VAL A 890 -10.82 -15.33 -9.10
N GLU A 891 -10.58 -16.22 -10.07
CA GLU A 891 -11.62 -16.74 -10.96
C GLU A 891 -12.64 -17.62 -10.22
N ASN A 892 -12.20 -18.48 -9.29
CA ASN A 892 -13.11 -19.29 -8.48
C ASN A 892 -14.00 -18.43 -7.55
N VAL A 893 -13.41 -17.47 -6.84
CA VAL A 893 -14.14 -16.52 -5.98
C VAL A 893 -15.13 -15.70 -6.82
N ARG A 894 -14.75 -15.27 -8.03
CA ARG A 894 -15.68 -14.61 -8.97
C ARG A 894 -16.84 -15.51 -9.38
N ASN A 895 -16.58 -16.77 -9.74
CA ASN A 895 -17.62 -17.73 -10.08
C ASN A 895 -18.57 -18.02 -8.89
N GLN A 896 -18.03 -18.05 -7.67
CA GLN A 896 -18.81 -18.19 -6.43
C GLN A 896 -19.69 -16.95 -6.18
N LEU A 897 -19.16 -15.73 -6.35
CA LEU A 897 -19.95 -14.49 -6.28
C LEU A 897 -21.05 -14.44 -7.35
N GLU A 898 -20.78 -14.84 -8.59
CA GLU A 898 -21.78 -14.91 -9.66
C GLU A 898 -22.89 -15.93 -9.34
N ALA A 899 -22.53 -17.10 -8.80
CA ALA A 899 -23.49 -18.09 -8.33
C ALA A 899 -24.31 -17.59 -7.13
N LYS A 900 -23.68 -16.88 -6.18
CA LYS A 900 -24.33 -16.29 -5.00
C LYS A 900 -25.30 -15.16 -5.40
N LYS A 901 -24.90 -14.31 -6.35
CA LYS A 901 -25.78 -13.32 -6.97
C LYS A 901 -27.02 -13.98 -7.59
N LEU A 902 -26.84 -15.01 -8.42
CA LEU A 902 -27.94 -15.77 -9.02
C LEU A 902 -28.80 -16.55 -8.00
N GLU A 903 -28.30 -16.79 -6.79
CA GLU A 903 -29.11 -17.26 -5.66
C GLU A 903 -29.99 -16.14 -5.10
N LEU A 904 -29.39 -15.01 -4.75
CA LEU A 904 -30.01 -13.89 -4.05
C LEU A 904 -30.97 -13.07 -4.94
N GLU A 905 -30.74 -13.01 -6.26
CA GLU A 905 -31.61 -12.34 -7.24
C GLU A 905 -33.03 -12.94 -7.31
N LYS A 906 -33.25 -14.15 -6.77
CA LYS A 906 -34.58 -14.79 -6.65
C LYS A 906 -35.48 -14.10 -5.63
N ASP A 907 -34.91 -13.34 -4.71
CA ASP A 907 -35.59 -12.52 -3.71
C ASP A 907 -34.84 -11.18 -3.57
N SER A 908 -34.81 -10.43 -4.66
CA SER A 908 -33.97 -9.24 -4.81
C SER A 908 -34.39 -8.05 -3.95
N GLU A 909 -35.64 -7.99 -3.48
CA GLU A 909 -36.09 -6.96 -2.54
C GLU A 909 -35.47 -7.15 -1.15
N ASN A 910 -35.39 -8.39 -0.65
CA ASN A 910 -34.81 -8.68 0.66
C ASN A 910 -33.26 -8.69 0.64
N ASN A 911 -32.64 -8.98 -0.51
CA ASN A 911 -31.19 -9.14 -0.63
C ASN A 911 -30.47 -7.94 -1.29
N ALA A 912 -31.13 -6.78 -1.43
CA ALA A 912 -30.65 -5.65 -2.22
C ALA A 912 -29.24 -5.15 -1.83
N GLU A 913 -28.95 -5.00 -0.53
CA GLU A 913 -27.64 -4.51 -0.06
C GLU A 913 -26.50 -5.51 -0.37
N THR A 914 -26.73 -6.81 -0.16
CA THR A 914 -25.76 -7.86 -0.50
C THR A 914 -25.55 -7.96 -2.00
N LEU A 915 -26.63 -7.82 -2.80
CA LEU A 915 -26.54 -7.76 -4.25
C LEU A 915 -25.76 -6.53 -4.75
N GLU A 916 -25.89 -5.37 -4.10
CA GLU A 916 -25.08 -4.18 -4.41
C GLU A 916 -23.60 -4.43 -4.12
N LYS A 917 -23.25 -4.98 -2.95
CA LYS A 917 -21.87 -5.34 -2.60
C LYS A 917 -21.27 -6.33 -3.61
N ILE A 918 -22.00 -7.40 -3.96
CA ILE A 918 -21.56 -8.37 -4.98
C ILE A 918 -21.39 -7.70 -6.35
N ASN A 919 -22.30 -6.80 -6.76
CA ASN A 919 -22.17 -6.08 -8.02
C ASN A 919 -20.92 -5.19 -8.05
N ASN A 920 -20.60 -4.51 -6.95
CA ASN A 920 -19.40 -3.67 -6.84
C ASN A 920 -18.11 -4.50 -6.92
N LEU A 921 -18.05 -5.66 -6.27
CA LEU A 921 -16.90 -6.58 -6.41
C LEU A 921 -16.79 -7.18 -7.81
N LEU A 922 -17.90 -7.60 -8.43
CA LEU A 922 -17.90 -8.12 -9.79
C LEU A 922 -17.53 -7.06 -10.85
N ALA A 923 -17.66 -5.77 -10.54
CA ALA A 923 -17.19 -4.67 -11.38
C ALA A 923 -15.67 -4.49 -11.39
N ALA A 924 -14.92 -5.10 -10.46
CA ALA A 924 -13.46 -5.14 -10.52
C ALA A 924 -12.97 -5.81 -11.83
N PRO A 925 -11.84 -5.38 -12.41
CA PRO A 925 -11.28 -5.96 -13.64
C PRO A 925 -10.99 -7.45 -13.48
N LYS A 926 -10.88 -8.19 -14.59
CA LYS A 926 -10.41 -9.58 -14.54
C LYS A 926 -8.92 -9.62 -14.23
N TYR A 927 -8.46 -10.74 -13.68
CA TYR A 927 -7.04 -10.94 -13.39
C TYR A 927 -6.14 -10.82 -14.64
N SER A 928 -6.63 -11.22 -15.82
CA SER A 928 -5.96 -11.04 -17.11
C SER A 928 -5.77 -9.58 -17.53
N ASP A 929 -6.64 -8.68 -17.06
CA ASP A 929 -6.83 -7.35 -17.64
C ASP A 929 -6.04 -6.27 -16.85
N LEU A 930 -5.69 -6.56 -15.59
CA LEU A 930 -4.88 -5.69 -14.74
C LEU A 930 -3.40 -5.79 -15.09
N LYS A 931 -2.91 -4.81 -15.85
CA LYS A 931 -1.49 -4.61 -16.19
C LYS A 931 -0.73 -3.93 -15.05
N GLN A 932 -0.35 -4.72 -14.06
CA GLN A 932 0.50 -4.31 -12.93
C GLN A 932 1.49 -5.43 -12.58
N PRO A 933 2.61 -5.10 -11.90
CA PRO A 933 3.46 -6.09 -11.24
C PRO A 933 2.66 -7.10 -10.41
N LEU A 934 3.06 -8.36 -10.42
CA LEU A 934 2.45 -9.49 -9.73
C LEU A 934 2.18 -9.22 -8.26
N MET A 935 3.08 -8.54 -7.54
CA MET A 935 2.88 -8.24 -6.11
C MET A 935 1.97 -7.04 -5.85
N ASP A 936 1.99 -6.02 -6.71
CA ASP A 936 1.00 -4.93 -6.66
C ASP A 936 -0.40 -5.46 -7.04
N LYS A 937 -0.45 -6.31 -8.07
CA LYS A 937 -1.64 -7.03 -8.57
C LYS A 937 -2.20 -8.03 -7.57
N TYR A 938 -1.34 -8.78 -6.89
CA TYR A 938 -1.69 -9.68 -5.78
C TYR A 938 -2.32 -8.88 -4.65
N SER A 939 -1.67 -7.79 -4.21
CA SER A 939 -2.18 -6.93 -3.15
C SER A 939 -3.55 -6.34 -3.53
N TYR A 940 -3.69 -5.84 -4.76
CA TYR A 940 -4.97 -5.36 -5.29
C TYR A 940 -6.06 -6.44 -5.23
N PHE A 941 -5.81 -7.63 -5.80
CA PHE A 941 -6.84 -8.68 -5.82
C PHE A 941 -7.10 -9.30 -4.45
N LYS A 942 -6.15 -9.30 -3.54
CA LYS A 942 -6.35 -9.73 -2.15
C LYS A 942 -7.30 -8.76 -1.43
N ASP A 943 -6.86 -7.51 -1.34
CA ASP A 943 -7.44 -6.53 -0.42
C ASP A 943 -8.72 -5.89 -0.99
N GLN A 944 -8.83 -5.79 -2.32
CA GLN A 944 -9.97 -5.14 -3.01
C GLN A 944 -10.97 -6.13 -3.63
N PHE A 945 -10.69 -7.44 -3.62
CA PHE A 945 -11.58 -8.43 -4.22
C PHE A 945 -11.75 -9.71 -3.39
N ILE A 946 -10.68 -10.44 -3.07
CA ILE A 946 -10.80 -11.77 -2.46
C ILE A 946 -11.30 -11.70 -1.01
N GLU A 947 -10.67 -10.90 -0.14
CA GLU A 947 -11.08 -10.85 1.27
C GLU A 947 -12.51 -10.27 1.43
N PRO A 948 -12.89 -9.14 0.78
CA PRO A 948 -14.27 -8.66 0.78
C PRO A 948 -15.28 -9.60 0.13
N ALA A 949 -14.86 -10.51 -0.77
CA ALA A 949 -15.72 -11.53 -1.34
C ALA A 949 -15.93 -12.72 -0.37
N LYS A 950 -14.89 -13.13 0.37
CA LYS A 950 -15.00 -14.18 1.39
C LYS A 950 -16.00 -13.77 2.47
N GLU A 951 -15.96 -12.52 2.94
CA GLU A 951 -16.94 -11.91 3.87
C GLU A 951 -18.41 -11.96 3.40
N ILE A 952 -18.67 -12.22 2.11
CA ILE A 952 -20.02 -12.28 1.50
C ILE A 952 -20.42 -13.72 1.09
N LEU A 953 -19.44 -14.64 1.04
CA LEU A 953 -19.62 -16.03 0.66
C LEU A 953 -19.75 -16.99 1.85
N GLU A 954 -19.30 -16.56 3.03
CA GLU A 954 -19.52 -17.21 4.34
C GLU A 954 -20.94 -16.99 4.90
#